data_AF-A0A662CCH4-F1
#
_entry.id   AF-A0A662CCH4-F1
#
_cell.length_a   1.000
_cell.length_b   1.000
_cell.length_c   1.000
_cell.angle_alpha   90.00
_cell.angle_beta   90.00
_cell.angle_gamma   90.00
#
_symmetry.space_group_name_H-M   'P 1'
#
loop_
_entity.id
_entity.type
_entity.pdbx_description
1 polymer ?
#
loop_
_entity_poly.entity_id
_entity_poly.type
_entity_poly.pdbx_seq_one_letter_code
_entity_poly.pdbx_strand_id
1 'polypeptide(L)'
;WLDDAFASGGSAGYSHKELGITAKGAWVCVRRHFMEMGIDPERDAITVVGIGDMGGDVFGNGMLLSKTIKLVGAFNHIHIFLDPNPDPEASWQERKRLFEEVKGWDGYNKELISEGGGVYPRDAKAISLSPQVREMLDTDEKEVSGQELIRLLLKAPVDLLWNGGIGTYVKASFETHQEVGDPANDPVRVDARDLRVRVVGEGGNLGFTQKARVEYALKGGRINTDALDNSGGVDLSDHEVNIKILLQGPVKGGEITLEERNKLLEGVAHQVVDAVLYDNYRQSLAVSLDVIRSRRNLEPFQWVMEKLVDSEFLDRRDVYLPSPQELDSRRKTGRGLLRPELSLLLGYEKLWVKEQLRGCPFIKATYLNEYLERYFPPHLRDPFHEEIVHHLLRDEIILTIITNTIVNQAGLSFFARMMSELEATPGEVAASYMMMEGVLKAPQYRQEVYALDFSVPAQIQYEALLDMEEAVEVLVRWSLFFSGDWLPIKEVIEKYRSLMDALIELLPKVLPPEMASELEERFVAYTEQGFPEGLARTRASLPYLSDSMSLFTLAEYMGKGMEELAPIYYHIVHLFKLDGIFRAIREERKRDHWEVLAYTYLERDVWHVKRELTRKALQVWDVDMDPMDLEDRLAAKEPWMVGRLGELRGWIEEKGARGLAAWTVALRRLREMLV
;
A
#
# COMPACT_ATOMS: atom_id res chain seq x y z
N TRP A 1 -4.36 24.19 -29.55
CA TRP A 1 -2.92 23.87 -29.49
C TRP A 1 -2.68 22.41 -29.15
N LEU A 2 -3.46 21.81 -28.24
CA LEU A 2 -3.44 20.36 -27.95
C LEU A 2 -4.24 19.48 -28.93
N ASP A 3 -5.17 20.03 -29.71
CA ASP A 3 -6.03 19.25 -30.63
C ASP A 3 -6.68 18.05 -29.91
N ASP A 4 -6.58 16.82 -30.44
CA ASP A 4 -7.13 15.61 -29.82
C ASP A 4 -6.30 15.04 -28.66
N ALA A 5 -5.15 15.64 -28.34
CA ALA A 5 -4.25 15.09 -27.32
C ALA A 5 -4.86 15.10 -25.91
N PHE A 6 -5.82 16.00 -25.65
CA PHE A 6 -6.52 16.08 -24.36
C PHE A 6 -7.84 15.28 -24.33
N ALA A 7 -8.23 14.64 -25.44
CA ALA A 7 -9.40 13.77 -25.49
C ALA A 7 -8.97 12.32 -25.19
N SER A 8 -9.54 11.74 -24.13
CA SER A 8 -9.48 10.29 -23.88
C SER A 8 -10.77 9.61 -24.32
N GLY A 9 -10.70 8.33 -24.72
CA GLY A 9 -11.91 7.53 -25.03
C GLY A 9 -12.65 7.87 -26.33
N GLY A 10 -11.95 8.24 -27.40
CA GLY A 10 -12.51 8.49 -28.74
C GLY A 10 -12.23 7.38 -29.78
N SER A 11 -12.55 7.60 -31.05
CA SER A 11 -12.32 6.62 -32.14
C SER A 11 -10.84 6.27 -32.40
N ALA A 12 -9.92 7.05 -31.83
CA ALA A 12 -8.47 6.82 -31.84
C ALA A 12 -7.89 6.78 -30.42
N GLY A 13 -8.70 6.51 -29.40
CA GLY A 13 -8.32 6.38 -28.00
C GLY A 13 -8.55 4.97 -27.46
N TYR A 14 -8.25 4.74 -26.19
CA TYR A 14 -8.44 3.44 -25.58
C TYR A 14 -9.90 3.21 -25.21
N SER A 15 -10.48 2.12 -25.71
CA SER A 15 -11.80 1.68 -25.30
C SER A 15 -11.72 0.99 -23.95
N HIS A 16 -12.29 1.62 -22.92
CA HIS A 16 -12.35 1.06 -21.56
C HIS A 16 -13.06 -0.29 -21.54
N LYS A 17 -14.07 -0.46 -22.41
CA LYS A 17 -14.83 -1.70 -22.56
C LYS A 17 -14.04 -2.82 -23.24
N GLU A 18 -13.34 -2.52 -24.33
CA GLU A 18 -12.54 -3.52 -25.04
C GLU A 18 -11.33 -3.96 -24.20
N LEU A 19 -10.70 -3.01 -23.51
CA LEU A 19 -9.60 -3.32 -22.60
C LEU A 19 -10.08 -3.88 -21.26
N GLY A 20 -11.34 -3.62 -20.89
CA GLY A 20 -11.95 -4.03 -19.63
C GLY A 20 -11.28 -3.45 -18.39
N ILE A 21 -10.61 -2.29 -18.50
CA ILE A 21 -9.64 -1.85 -17.50
C ILE A 21 -10.27 -1.58 -16.13
N THR A 22 -11.47 -0.99 -16.10
CA THR A 22 -12.19 -0.67 -14.87
C THR A 22 -12.54 -1.94 -14.10
N ALA A 23 -13.04 -2.96 -14.81
CA ALA A 23 -13.35 -4.25 -14.21
C ALA A 23 -12.09 -4.98 -13.75
N LYS A 24 -11.01 -4.96 -14.56
CA LYS A 24 -9.73 -5.58 -14.20
C LYS A 24 -9.11 -4.92 -12.97
N GLY A 25 -9.12 -3.59 -12.88
CA GLY A 25 -8.63 -2.84 -11.72
C GLY A 25 -9.40 -3.18 -10.43
N ALA A 26 -10.74 -3.21 -10.51
CA ALA A 26 -11.58 -3.60 -9.39
C ALA A 26 -11.35 -5.07 -8.98
N TRP A 27 -11.15 -5.94 -9.97
CA TRP A 27 -10.84 -7.35 -9.72
C TRP A 27 -9.49 -7.53 -9.03
N VAL A 28 -8.46 -6.75 -9.38
CA VAL A 28 -7.16 -6.75 -8.66
C VAL A 28 -7.37 -6.45 -7.17
N CYS A 29 -8.25 -5.50 -6.84
CA CYS A 29 -8.58 -5.16 -5.45
C CYS A 29 -9.39 -6.27 -4.76
N VAL A 30 -10.35 -6.89 -5.45
CA VAL A 30 -11.13 -8.04 -4.96
C VAL A 30 -10.24 -9.25 -4.71
N ARG A 31 -9.29 -9.56 -5.60
CA ARG A 31 -8.29 -10.63 -5.43
C ARG A 31 -7.54 -10.49 -4.12
N ARG A 32 -7.17 -9.26 -3.73
CA ARG A 32 -6.50 -9.02 -2.44
C ARG A 32 -7.38 -9.39 -1.24
N HIS A 33 -8.67 -9.08 -1.27
CA HIS A 33 -9.57 -9.48 -0.19
C HIS A 33 -9.63 -10.99 -0.02
N PHE A 34 -9.72 -11.73 -1.13
CA PHE A 34 -9.72 -13.20 -1.11
C PHE A 34 -8.37 -13.78 -0.69
N MET A 35 -7.26 -13.19 -1.14
CA MET A 35 -5.92 -13.57 -0.72
C MET A 35 -5.73 -13.44 0.80
N GLU A 36 -6.22 -12.36 1.40
CA GLU A 36 -6.24 -12.16 2.86
C GLU A 36 -7.14 -13.15 3.61
N MET A 37 -7.93 -13.94 2.88
CA MET A 37 -8.80 -15.00 3.40
C MET A 37 -8.28 -16.41 3.06
N GLY A 38 -7.14 -16.51 2.35
CA GLY A 38 -6.58 -17.78 1.89
C GLY A 38 -7.39 -18.45 0.78
N ILE A 39 -8.12 -17.67 -0.03
CA ILE A 39 -8.90 -18.14 -1.18
C ILE A 39 -8.28 -17.55 -2.44
N ASP A 40 -7.99 -18.38 -3.43
CA ASP A 40 -7.58 -17.94 -4.76
C ASP A 40 -8.82 -17.92 -5.68
N PRO A 41 -9.41 -16.76 -5.99
CA PRO A 41 -10.65 -16.68 -6.77
C PRO A 41 -10.47 -17.06 -8.25
N GLU A 42 -9.27 -17.41 -8.70
CA GLU A 42 -8.97 -17.91 -10.04
C GLU A 42 -8.78 -19.44 -10.06
N ARG A 43 -8.69 -20.08 -8.89
CA ARG A 43 -8.54 -21.55 -8.72
C ARG A 43 -9.65 -22.17 -7.89
N ASP A 44 -10.10 -21.47 -6.86
CA ASP A 44 -11.17 -21.88 -5.97
C ASP A 44 -12.52 -21.36 -6.48
N ALA A 45 -13.57 -22.19 -6.36
CA ALA A 45 -14.91 -21.77 -6.72
C ALA A 45 -15.47 -20.77 -5.69
N ILE A 46 -15.99 -19.65 -6.16
CA ILE A 46 -16.64 -18.62 -5.33
C ILE A 46 -18.05 -18.34 -5.82
N THR A 47 -18.97 -18.12 -4.89
CA THR A 47 -20.36 -17.72 -5.19
C THR A 47 -20.48 -16.20 -5.33
N VAL A 48 -21.20 -15.75 -6.35
CA VAL A 48 -21.29 -14.34 -6.71
C VAL A 48 -22.74 -13.90 -6.89
N VAL A 49 -23.09 -12.76 -6.30
CA VAL A 49 -24.27 -11.97 -6.69
C VAL A 49 -23.81 -10.72 -7.43
N GLY A 50 -24.49 -10.40 -8.52
CA GLY A 50 -24.12 -9.35 -9.43
C GLY A 50 -25.12 -8.21 -9.57
N ILE A 51 -24.65 -6.97 -9.64
CA ILE A 51 -25.44 -5.80 -10.04
C ILE A 51 -24.98 -5.38 -11.43
N GLY A 52 -25.77 -5.69 -12.46
CA GLY A 52 -25.44 -5.38 -13.85
C GLY A 52 -25.89 -6.42 -14.86
N ASP A 53 -25.30 -6.36 -16.05
CA ASP A 53 -25.65 -7.15 -17.22
C ASP A 53 -24.38 -7.59 -17.97
N MET A 54 -24.36 -8.81 -18.53
CA MET A 54 -23.27 -9.29 -19.36
C MET A 54 -23.00 -8.41 -20.58
N GLY A 55 -23.98 -7.70 -21.13
CA GLY A 55 -23.72 -6.72 -22.20
C GLY A 55 -22.96 -5.46 -21.74
N GLY A 56 -22.88 -5.22 -20.43
CA GLY A 56 -22.26 -4.05 -19.82
C GLY A 56 -20.73 -4.12 -19.77
N ASP A 57 -20.08 -2.95 -19.75
CA ASP A 57 -18.62 -2.84 -19.67
C ASP A 57 -18.08 -3.46 -18.37
N VAL A 58 -18.37 -2.85 -17.23
CA VAL A 58 -17.78 -3.26 -15.94
C VAL A 58 -18.26 -4.65 -15.51
N PHE A 59 -19.58 -4.89 -15.62
CA PHE A 59 -20.16 -6.15 -15.19
C PHE A 59 -19.69 -7.31 -16.08
N GLY A 60 -19.83 -7.16 -17.40
CA GLY A 60 -19.50 -8.21 -18.35
C GLY A 60 -18.03 -8.59 -18.31
N ASN A 61 -17.13 -7.59 -18.35
CA ASN A 61 -15.71 -7.84 -18.21
C ASN A 61 -15.40 -8.52 -16.86
N GLY A 62 -15.92 -8.00 -15.75
CA GLY A 62 -15.62 -8.50 -14.40
C GLY A 62 -16.03 -9.96 -14.19
N MET A 63 -17.22 -10.33 -14.69
CA MET A 63 -17.71 -11.70 -14.58
C MET A 63 -16.96 -12.70 -15.47
N LEU A 64 -16.12 -12.25 -16.41
CA LEU A 64 -15.30 -13.13 -17.24
C LEU A 64 -13.87 -13.30 -16.74
N LEU A 65 -13.44 -12.54 -15.72
CA LEU A 65 -12.07 -12.57 -15.21
C LEU A 65 -11.70 -13.86 -14.48
N SER A 66 -12.68 -14.63 -14.01
CA SER A 66 -12.44 -15.96 -13.46
C SER A 66 -13.46 -16.98 -13.96
N LYS A 67 -12.93 -18.15 -14.33
CA LYS A 67 -13.71 -19.33 -14.73
C LYS A 67 -14.32 -20.09 -13.56
N THR A 68 -13.86 -19.84 -12.33
CA THR A 68 -14.33 -20.53 -11.13
C THR A 68 -15.56 -19.86 -10.50
N ILE A 69 -15.94 -18.68 -11.00
CA ILE A 69 -17.12 -17.93 -10.56
C ILE A 69 -18.39 -18.77 -10.77
N LYS A 70 -19.12 -18.97 -9.67
CA LYS A 70 -20.51 -19.39 -9.65
C LYS A 70 -21.40 -18.16 -9.51
N LEU A 71 -21.87 -17.60 -10.62
CA LEU A 71 -22.80 -16.47 -10.61
C LEU A 71 -24.20 -16.97 -10.27
N VAL A 72 -24.59 -16.88 -9.00
CA VAL A 72 -25.82 -17.50 -8.50
C VAL A 72 -27.05 -16.59 -8.64
N GLY A 73 -26.81 -15.29 -8.77
CA GLY A 73 -27.87 -14.35 -9.13
C GLY A 73 -27.32 -13.01 -9.60
N ALA A 74 -28.06 -12.35 -10.47
CA ALA A 74 -27.73 -11.01 -10.93
C ALA A 74 -29.00 -10.23 -11.27
N PHE A 75 -28.92 -8.91 -11.27
CA PHE A 75 -30.04 -8.09 -11.73
C PHE A 75 -29.56 -6.83 -12.43
N ASN A 76 -30.35 -6.37 -13.40
CA ASN A 76 -30.16 -5.08 -14.08
C ASN A 76 -31.44 -4.24 -13.92
N HIS A 77 -31.67 -3.29 -14.83
CA HIS A 77 -32.85 -2.42 -14.82
C HIS A 77 -34.13 -3.10 -15.38
N ILE A 78 -34.04 -4.29 -15.98
CA ILE A 78 -35.13 -5.01 -16.66
C ILE A 78 -35.38 -6.40 -16.05
N HIS A 79 -34.32 -7.17 -15.80
CA HIS A 79 -34.36 -8.59 -15.49
C HIS A 79 -33.62 -8.91 -14.18
N ILE A 80 -34.04 -10.02 -13.58
CA ILE A 80 -33.39 -10.70 -12.46
C ILE A 80 -33.06 -12.12 -12.93
N PHE A 81 -31.77 -12.46 -12.92
CA PHE A 81 -31.22 -13.77 -13.24
C PHE A 81 -30.97 -14.55 -11.95
N LEU A 82 -31.35 -15.83 -11.92
CA LEU A 82 -31.12 -16.78 -10.84
C LEU A 82 -30.59 -18.10 -11.38
N ASP A 83 -29.52 -18.60 -10.77
CA ASP A 83 -28.96 -19.92 -11.02
C ASP A 83 -28.47 -20.52 -9.70
N PRO A 84 -29.26 -21.39 -9.03
CA PRO A 84 -28.93 -21.90 -7.69
C PRO A 84 -27.58 -22.61 -7.54
N ASN A 85 -27.13 -23.32 -8.57
CA ASN A 85 -25.89 -24.08 -8.56
C ASN A 85 -25.30 -24.19 -9.98
N PRO A 86 -24.76 -23.09 -10.53
CA PRO A 86 -24.17 -23.08 -11.87
C PRO A 86 -22.95 -23.99 -11.93
N ASP A 87 -22.79 -24.69 -13.06
CA ASP A 87 -21.51 -25.28 -13.43
C ASP A 87 -20.53 -24.16 -13.84
N PRO A 88 -19.37 -24.00 -13.20
CA PRO A 88 -18.48 -22.87 -13.47
C PRO A 88 -18.01 -22.76 -14.93
N GLU A 89 -17.64 -23.87 -15.57
CA GLU A 89 -17.12 -23.85 -16.95
C GLU A 89 -18.24 -23.58 -17.95
N ALA A 90 -19.34 -24.34 -17.90
CA ALA A 90 -20.46 -24.17 -18.83
C ALA A 90 -21.10 -22.77 -18.70
N SER A 91 -21.30 -22.29 -17.47
CA SER A 91 -21.86 -20.95 -17.24
C SER A 91 -20.89 -19.84 -17.61
N TRP A 92 -19.56 -20.05 -17.53
CA TRP A 92 -18.58 -19.08 -18.02
C TRP A 92 -18.63 -18.98 -19.55
N GLN A 93 -18.69 -20.10 -20.27
CA GLN A 93 -18.80 -20.09 -21.73
C GLN A 93 -20.08 -19.36 -22.19
N GLU A 94 -21.19 -19.59 -21.50
CA GLU A 94 -22.44 -18.89 -21.82
C GLU A 94 -22.38 -17.40 -21.50
N ARG A 95 -21.82 -17.01 -20.35
CA ARG A 95 -21.56 -15.59 -20.03
C ARG A 95 -20.69 -14.93 -21.08
N LYS A 96 -19.65 -15.62 -21.56
CA LYS A 96 -18.76 -15.12 -22.62
C LYS A 96 -19.53 -14.88 -23.91
N ARG A 97 -20.37 -15.83 -24.33
CA ARG A 97 -21.24 -15.67 -25.50
C ARG A 97 -22.14 -14.45 -25.38
N LEU A 98 -22.79 -14.27 -24.22
CA LEU A 98 -23.64 -13.09 -23.97
C LEU A 98 -22.87 -11.77 -24.05
N PHE A 99 -21.64 -11.73 -23.51
CA PHE A 99 -20.78 -10.55 -23.60
C PHE A 99 -20.41 -10.21 -25.05
N GLU A 100 -19.95 -11.20 -25.82
CA GLU A 100 -19.52 -11.04 -27.22
C GLU A 100 -20.69 -10.65 -28.14
N GLU A 101 -21.87 -11.22 -27.92
CA GLU A 101 -23.09 -10.90 -28.67
C GLU A 101 -23.84 -9.65 -28.13
N VAL A 102 -23.34 -9.04 -27.05
CA VAL A 102 -23.93 -7.88 -26.37
C VAL A 102 -25.41 -8.14 -25.99
N LYS A 103 -25.66 -9.29 -25.35
CA LYS A 103 -26.98 -9.75 -24.93
C LYS A 103 -27.23 -9.51 -23.44
N GLY A 104 -28.50 -9.29 -23.12
CA GLY A 104 -29.02 -9.24 -21.76
C GLY A 104 -29.29 -10.62 -21.16
N TRP A 105 -29.76 -10.64 -19.91
CA TRP A 105 -30.13 -11.87 -19.20
C TRP A 105 -31.22 -12.69 -19.90
N ASP A 106 -32.12 -12.05 -20.65
CA ASP A 106 -33.14 -12.72 -21.47
C ASP A 106 -32.56 -13.54 -22.62
N GLY A 107 -31.31 -13.26 -23.01
CA GLY A 107 -30.56 -14.03 -24.00
C GLY A 107 -29.87 -15.28 -23.46
N TYR A 108 -29.88 -15.51 -22.14
CA TYR A 108 -29.21 -16.64 -21.50
C TYR A 108 -29.86 -17.98 -21.90
N ASN A 109 -29.04 -18.98 -22.25
CA ASN A 109 -29.51 -20.31 -22.58
C ASN A 109 -30.11 -21.01 -21.34
N LYS A 110 -31.44 -21.13 -21.33
CA LYS A 110 -32.21 -21.72 -20.22
C LYS A 110 -31.87 -23.17 -19.93
N GLU A 111 -31.34 -23.92 -20.89
CA GLU A 111 -30.92 -25.31 -20.70
C GLU A 111 -29.67 -25.43 -19.81
N LEU A 112 -28.90 -24.36 -19.67
CA LEU A 112 -27.69 -24.31 -18.83
C LEU A 112 -27.97 -23.82 -17.41
N ILE A 113 -29.15 -23.24 -17.15
CA ILE A 113 -29.54 -22.77 -15.82
C ILE A 113 -29.85 -24.00 -14.95
N SER A 114 -29.28 -24.06 -13.75
CA SER A 114 -29.53 -25.19 -12.84
C SER A 114 -30.99 -25.27 -12.38
N GLU A 115 -31.37 -26.43 -11.87
CA GLU A 115 -32.74 -26.72 -11.47
C GLU A 115 -33.29 -25.66 -10.50
N GLY A 116 -34.48 -25.13 -10.83
CA GLY A 116 -35.17 -24.13 -10.02
C GLY A 116 -34.74 -22.68 -10.27
N GLY A 117 -33.72 -22.44 -11.10
CA GLY A 117 -33.32 -21.11 -11.55
C GLY A 117 -34.18 -20.55 -12.68
N GLY A 118 -33.86 -19.34 -13.13
CA GLY A 118 -34.57 -18.69 -14.22
C GLY A 118 -34.25 -17.21 -14.40
N VAL A 119 -34.89 -16.61 -15.40
CA VAL A 119 -34.83 -15.16 -15.69
C VAL A 119 -36.22 -14.58 -15.51
N TYR A 120 -36.33 -13.55 -14.69
CA TYR A 120 -37.60 -12.95 -14.28
C TYR A 120 -37.61 -11.45 -14.55
N PRO A 121 -38.78 -10.84 -14.86
CA PRO A 121 -38.89 -9.39 -14.94
C PRO A 121 -38.68 -8.71 -13.59
N ARG A 122 -37.93 -7.61 -13.56
CA ARG A 122 -37.69 -6.80 -12.35
C ARG A 122 -38.97 -6.20 -11.78
N ASP A 123 -39.95 -5.90 -12.63
CA ASP A 123 -41.25 -5.31 -12.28
C ASP A 123 -42.32 -6.38 -11.98
N ALA A 124 -41.96 -7.66 -11.97
CA ALA A 124 -42.88 -8.75 -11.64
C ALA A 124 -43.47 -8.55 -10.24
N LYS A 125 -44.80 -8.66 -10.14
CA LYS A 125 -45.53 -8.53 -8.87
C LYS A 125 -45.41 -9.77 -7.99
N ALA A 126 -45.18 -10.93 -8.60
CA ALA A 126 -45.07 -12.22 -7.94
C ALA A 126 -44.13 -13.12 -8.75
N ILE A 127 -43.16 -13.71 -8.07
CA ILE A 127 -42.18 -14.68 -8.55
C ILE A 127 -42.20 -15.83 -7.53
N SER A 128 -42.65 -17.01 -7.93
CA SER A 128 -42.60 -18.20 -7.08
C SER A 128 -41.16 -18.70 -6.99
N LEU A 129 -40.66 -18.88 -5.76
CA LEU A 129 -39.30 -19.33 -5.50
C LEU A 129 -39.26 -20.85 -5.37
N SER A 130 -38.38 -21.49 -6.14
CA SER A 130 -38.11 -22.92 -6.03
C SER A 130 -37.44 -23.26 -4.69
N PRO A 131 -37.50 -24.52 -4.21
CA PRO A 131 -36.72 -24.95 -3.05
C PRO A 131 -35.23 -24.62 -3.15
N GLN A 132 -34.63 -24.81 -4.33
CA GLN A 132 -33.22 -24.56 -4.62
C GLN A 132 -32.86 -23.07 -4.49
N VAL A 133 -33.68 -22.18 -5.06
CA VAL A 133 -33.48 -20.72 -4.92
C VAL A 133 -33.65 -20.27 -3.47
N ARG A 134 -34.62 -20.85 -2.74
CA ARG A 134 -34.86 -20.51 -1.34
C ARG A 134 -33.68 -20.90 -0.44
N GLU A 135 -33.08 -22.06 -0.69
CA GLU A 135 -31.86 -22.50 -0.02
C GLU A 135 -30.68 -21.56 -0.33
N MET A 136 -30.47 -21.24 -1.61
CA MET A 136 -29.41 -20.32 -2.06
C MET A 136 -29.53 -18.91 -1.44
N LEU A 137 -30.74 -18.36 -1.35
CA LEU A 137 -31.00 -17.04 -0.74
C LEU A 137 -31.08 -17.08 0.79
N ASP A 138 -31.17 -18.29 1.37
CA ASP A 138 -31.48 -18.53 2.78
C ASP A 138 -32.75 -17.77 3.22
N THR A 139 -33.89 -18.16 2.65
CA THR A 139 -35.21 -17.57 2.89
C THR A 139 -36.33 -18.62 2.92
N ASP A 140 -37.36 -18.40 3.74
CA ASP A 140 -38.56 -19.24 3.79
C ASP A 140 -39.66 -18.81 2.81
N GLU A 141 -39.54 -17.60 2.25
CA GLU A 141 -40.52 -16.99 1.36
C GLU A 141 -40.74 -17.85 0.10
N LYS A 142 -42.00 -18.16 -0.21
CA LYS A 142 -42.37 -18.98 -1.39
C LYS A 142 -42.67 -18.17 -2.62
N GLU A 143 -43.05 -16.90 -2.43
CA GLU A 143 -43.42 -15.99 -3.50
C GLU A 143 -43.04 -14.57 -3.08
N VAL A 144 -42.36 -13.85 -3.97
CA VAL A 144 -41.90 -12.48 -3.74
C VAL A 144 -42.10 -11.63 -4.98
N SER A 145 -42.21 -10.32 -4.83
CA SER A 145 -42.08 -9.38 -5.96
C SER A 145 -40.63 -9.32 -6.48
N GLY A 146 -40.42 -8.78 -7.68
CA GLY A 146 -39.07 -8.57 -8.21
C GLY A 146 -38.23 -7.63 -7.34
N GLN A 147 -38.85 -6.63 -6.72
CA GLN A 147 -38.16 -5.72 -5.79
C GLN A 147 -37.70 -6.45 -4.52
N GLU A 148 -38.55 -7.28 -3.94
CA GLU A 148 -38.21 -8.11 -2.77
C GLU A 148 -37.14 -9.14 -3.11
N LEU A 149 -37.18 -9.74 -4.31
CA LEU A 149 -36.15 -10.66 -4.78
C LEU A 149 -34.78 -9.98 -4.88
N ILE A 150 -34.70 -8.74 -5.39
CA ILE A 150 -33.44 -7.97 -5.41
C ILE A 150 -32.93 -7.74 -3.97
N ARG A 151 -33.83 -7.40 -3.03
CA ARG A 151 -33.44 -7.24 -1.62
C ARG A 151 -32.91 -8.55 -1.03
N LEU A 152 -33.48 -9.70 -1.39
CA LEU A 152 -32.99 -11.01 -0.97
C LEU A 152 -31.62 -11.32 -1.57
N LEU A 153 -31.40 -11.04 -2.86
CA LEU A 153 -30.10 -11.20 -3.52
C LEU A 153 -29.00 -10.37 -2.87
N LEU A 154 -29.27 -9.09 -2.57
CA LEU A 154 -28.30 -8.23 -1.88
C LEU A 154 -27.95 -8.75 -0.49
N LYS A 155 -28.84 -9.49 0.17
CA LYS A 155 -28.64 -10.08 1.51
C LYS A 155 -28.22 -11.55 1.46
N ALA A 156 -27.98 -12.12 0.28
CA ALA A 156 -27.66 -13.53 0.13
C ALA A 156 -26.30 -13.86 0.81
N PRO A 157 -26.15 -15.06 1.40
CA PRO A 157 -24.91 -15.49 2.04
C PRO A 157 -23.91 -16.01 1.00
N VAL A 158 -23.39 -15.11 0.15
CA VAL A 158 -22.45 -15.43 -0.93
C VAL A 158 -21.03 -14.92 -0.65
N ASP A 159 -20.07 -15.31 -1.47
CA ASP A 159 -18.67 -14.90 -1.31
C ASP A 159 -18.43 -13.47 -1.80
N LEU A 160 -18.97 -13.11 -2.97
CA LEU A 160 -18.76 -11.82 -3.63
C LEU A 160 -20.08 -11.14 -4.02
N LEU A 161 -20.19 -9.85 -3.71
CA LEU A 161 -21.15 -8.95 -4.33
C LEU A 161 -20.39 -8.06 -5.30
N TRP A 162 -20.63 -8.26 -6.59
CA TRP A 162 -19.98 -7.49 -7.65
C TRP A 162 -20.90 -6.37 -8.13
N ASN A 163 -20.54 -5.13 -7.83
CA ASN A 163 -21.25 -3.98 -8.38
C ASN A 163 -20.60 -3.54 -9.70
N GLY A 164 -21.25 -3.85 -10.82
CA GLY A 164 -20.91 -3.32 -12.15
C GLY A 164 -21.99 -2.40 -12.71
N GLY A 165 -22.93 -1.96 -11.87
CA GLY A 165 -24.10 -1.16 -12.24
C GLY A 165 -24.01 0.29 -11.74
N ILE A 166 -25.11 1.01 -11.92
CA ILE A 166 -25.28 2.40 -11.47
C ILE A 166 -26.37 2.43 -10.41
N GLY A 167 -26.15 3.25 -9.38
CA GLY A 167 -27.12 3.54 -8.32
C GLY A 167 -26.68 3.01 -6.96
N THR A 168 -27.32 3.52 -5.91
CA THR A 168 -26.98 3.22 -4.52
C THR A 168 -27.93 2.18 -3.95
N TYR A 169 -27.44 0.95 -3.81
CA TYR A 169 -28.20 -0.23 -3.38
C TYR A 169 -28.07 -0.51 -1.89
N VAL A 170 -27.06 0.07 -1.23
CA VAL A 170 -26.82 -0.14 0.20
C VAL A 170 -26.56 1.19 0.90
N LYS A 171 -27.30 1.43 1.99
CA LYS A 171 -27.12 2.56 2.90
C LYS A 171 -26.78 2.07 4.30
N ALA A 172 -26.30 2.95 5.18
CA ALA A 172 -26.25 2.62 6.59
C ALA A 172 -27.66 2.52 7.18
N SER A 173 -27.81 1.73 8.25
CA SER A 173 -29.10 1.54 8.93
C SER A 173 -29.67 2.81 9.53
N PHE A 174 -28.81 3.79 9.84
CA PHE A 174 -29.18 5.10 10.37
C PHE A 174 -29.37 6.19 9.31
N GLU A 175 -29.20 5.86 8.02
CA GLU A 175 -29.56 6.76 6.92
C GLU A 175 -31.01 6.53 6.48
N THR A 176 -31.68 7.60 6.07
CA THR A 176 -32.97 7.54 5.39
C THR A 176 -32.77 7.41 3.88
N HIS A 177 -33.77 6.89 3.16
CA HIS A 177 -33.71 6.84 1.70
C HIS A 177 -33.58 8.24 1.06
N GLN A 178 -34.21 9.25 1.67
CA GLN A 178 -34.15 10.63 1.21
C GLN A 178 -32.73 11.21 1.28
N GLU A 179 -31.97 10.91 2.34
CA GLU A 179 -30.58 11.36 2.49
C GLU A 179 -29.63 10.75 1.44
N VAL A 180 -29.94 9.55 0.93
CA VAL A 180 -29.12 8.88 -0.11
C VAL A 180 -29.24 9.60 -1.46
N GLY A 181 -30.39 10.20 -1.76
CA GLY A 181 -30.58 10.98 -3.00
C GLY A 181 -30.76 10.15 -4.29
N ASP A 182 -31.08 8.86 -4.19
CA ASP A 182 -31.33 7.97 -5.35
C ASP A 182 -32.72 7.30 -5.28
N PRO A 183 -33.81 8.04 -5.58
CA PRO A 183 -35.17 7.53 -5.42
C PRO A 183 -35.49 6.32 -6.32
N ALA A 184 -34.76 6.13 -7.43
CA ALA A 184 -34.99 5.02 -8.35
C ALA A 184 -34.67 3.66 -7.71
N ASN A 185 -33.75 3.63 -6.73
CA ASN A 185 -33.36 2.42 -6.03
C ASN A 185 -33.94 2.31 -4.61
N ASP A 186 -34.76 3.26 -4.14
CA ASP A 186 -35.40 3.20 -2.82
C ASP A 186 -36.11 1.86 -2.55
N PRO A 187 -36.93 1.31 -3.48
CA PRO A 187 -37.66 0.08 -3.20
C PRO A 187 -36.76 -1.15 -3.01
N VAL A 188 -35.57 -1.15 -3.59
CA VAL A 188 -34.64 -2.29 -3.58
C VAL A 188 -33.48 -2.12 -2.60
N ARG A 189 -33.24 -0.90 -2.10
CA ARG A 189 -32.10 -0.58 -1.23
C ARG A 189 -32.22 -1.28 0.13
N VAL A 190 -31.10 -1.84 0.59
CA VAL A 190 -30.97 -2.54 1.88
C VAL A 190 -30.04 -1.81 2.84
N ASP A 191 -30.09 -2.18 4.12
CA ASP A 191 -29.17 -1.68 5.13
C ASP A 191 -27.87 -2.51 5.13
N ALA A 192 -26.73 -1.85 5.31
CA ALA A 192 -25.42 -2.49 5.33
C ALA A 192 -25.28 -3.55 6.44
N ARG A 193 -25.94 -3.34 7.59
CA ARG A 193 -25.98 -4.33 8.68
C ARG A 193 -26.61 -5.67 8.30
N ASP A 194 -27.48 -5.68 7.28
CA ASP A 194 -28.19 -6.89 6.84
C ASP A 194 -27.40 -7.69 5.79
N LEU A 195 -26.30 -7.14 5.28
CA LEU A 195 -25.43 -7.84 4.36
C LEU A 195 -24.77 -9.04 5.03
N ARG A 196 -24.72 -10.15 4.28
CA ARG A 196 -24.10 -11.42 4.68
C ARG A 196 -22.99 -11.87 3.74
N VAL A 197 -22.76 -11.11 2.67
CA VAL A 197 -21.67 -11.35 1.73
C VAL A 197 -20.31 -11.19 2.43
N ARG A 198 -19.28 -11.89 1.95
CA ARG A 198 -17.93 -11.82 2.53
C ARG A 198 -17.12 -10.66 1.97
N VAL A 199 -17.14 -10.47 0.65
CA VAL A 199 -16.40 -9.47 -0.10
C VAL A 199 -17.33 -8.65 -0.99
N VAL A 200 -17.12 -7.35 -1.06
CA VAL A 200 -17.79 -6.46 -2.03
C VAL A 200 -16.72 -5.88 -2.94
N GLY A 201 -16.95 -5.94 -4.25
CA GLY A 201 -16.15 -5.22 -5.26
C GLY A 201 -16.99 -4.14 -5.94
N GLU A 202 -16.54 -2.89 -5.86
CA GLU A 202 -17.25 -1.76 -6.45
C GLU A 202 -16.58 -1.29 -7.75
N GLY A 203 -16.81 -2.03 -8.84
CA GLY A 203 -16.40 -1.59 -10.17
C GLY A 203 -17.24 -0.43 -10.71
N GLY A 204 -18.52 -0.36 -10.34
CA GLY A 204 -19.42 0.76 -10.61
C GLY A 204 -19.32 1.85 -9.53
N ASN A 205 -19.79 3.06 -9.87
CA ASN A 205 -19.80 4.19 -8.94
C ASN A 205 -21.01 4.15 -7.99
N LEU A 206 -20.79 4.53 -6.74
CA LEU A 206 -21.81 4.83 -5.73
C LEU A 206 -22.77 3.67 -5.42
N GLY A 207 -22.30 2.43 -5.47
CA GLY A 207 -23.08 1.26 -5.07
C GLY A 207 -23.51 1.32 -3.61
N PHE A 208 -22.64 1.89 -2.78
CA PHE A 208 -22.79 2.06 -1.35
C PHE A 208 -22.62 3.54 -0.97
N THR A 209 -23.37 4.01 0.03
CA THR A 209 -22.98 5.25 0.71
C THR A 209 -21.69 5.03 1.50
N GLN A 210 -20.93 6.08 1.77
CA GLN A 210 -19.71 5.96 2.61
C GLN A 210 -20.03 5.43 4.01
N LYS A 211 -21.14 5.86 4.60
CA LYS A 211 -21.64 5.35 5.89
C LYS A 211 -21.96 3.85 5.83
N ALA A 212 -22.54 3.38 4.74
CA ALA A 212 -22.81 1.95 4.52
C ALA A 212 -21.52 1.13 4.48
N ARG A 213 -20.49 1.61 3.76
CA ARG A 213 -19.18 0.94 3.69
C ARG A 213 -18.58 0.78 5.08
N VAL A 214 -18.64 1.82 5.91
CA VAL A 214 -18.15 1.81 7.29
C VAL A 214 -18.97 0.85 8.16
N GLU A 215 -20.31 0.89 8.13
CA GLU A 215 -21.17 -0.02 8.90
C GLU A 215 -20.93 -1.49 8.52
N TYR A 216 -20.82 -1.79 7.23
CA TYR A 216 -20.51 -3.13 6.74
C TYR A 216 -19.11 -3.61 7.19
N ALA A 217 -18.10 -2.75 7.08
CA ALA A 217 -16.74 -3.06 7.53
C ALA A 217 -16.65 -3.28 9.05
N LEU A 218 -17.43 -2.55 9.85
CA LEU A 218 -17.50 -2.74 11.32
C LEU A 218 -18.01 -4.13 11.72
N LYS A 219 -18.87 -4.74 10.89
CA LYS A 219 -19.39 -6.12 11.04
C LYS A 219 -18.40 -7.19 10.58
N GLY A 220 -17.28 -6.79 9.97
CA GLY A 220 -16.26 -7.70 9.42
C GLY A 220 -16.38 -7.93 7.91
N GLY A 221 -17.28 -7.22 7.24
CA GLY A 221 -17.35 -7.20 5.78
C GLY A 221 -16.09 -6.60 5.15
N ARG A 222 -15.69 -7.11 3.98
CA ARG A 222 -14.52 -6.62 3.24
C ARG A 222 -14.95 -5.76 2.05
N ILE A 223 -14.60 -4.49 2.08
CA ILE A 223 -14.95 -3.48 1.07
C ILE A 223 -13.90 -2.36 1.09
N ASN A 224 -13.59 -1.78 -0.06
CA ASN A 224 -12.86 -0.52 -0.18
C ASN A 224 -13.82 0.62 -0.56
N THR A 225 -13.34 1.74 -1.08
CA THR A 225 -14.19 2.69 -1.78
C THR A 225 -14.25 2.34 -3.26
N ASP A 226 -15.35 2.68 -3.93
CA ASP A 226 -15.47 2.63 -5.39
C ASP A 226 -14.32 3.37 -6.09
N ALA A 227 -13.96 4.57 -5.61
CA ALA A 227 -12.88 5.35 -6.17
C ALA A 227 -11.50 4.66 -6.13
N LEU A 228 -11.30 3.69 -5.23
CA LEU A 228 -10.08 2.87 -5.21
C LEU A 228 -10.23 1.65 -6.13
N ASP A 229 -11.36 0.94 -6.05
CA ASP A 229 -11.58 -0.27 -6.84
C ASP A 229 -11.64 0.05 -8.34
N ASN A 230 -12.34 1.10 -8.75
CA ASN A 230 -12.59 1.42 -10.16
C ASN A 230 -11.62 2.45 -10.77
N SER A 231 -10.54 2.80 -10.07
CA SER A 231 -9.60 3.84 -10.47
C SER A 231 -8.90 3.57 -11.81
N GLY A 232 -8.85 2.30 -12.25
CA GLY A 232 -8.15 1.89 -13.47
C GLY A 232 -8.67 2.57 -14.74
N GLY A 233 -9.96 2.93 -14.79
CA GLY A 233 -10.50 3.70 -15.92
C GLY A 233 -9.87 5.09 -16.02
N VAL A 234 -9.79 5.82 -14.90
CA VAL A 234 -9.22 7.17 -14.87
C VAL A 234 -7.71 7.14 -15.15
N ASP A 235 -7.01 6.15 -14.59
CA ASP A 235 -5.57 5.96 -14.78
C ASP A 235 -5.21 5.62 -16.23
N LEU A 236 -5.98 4.74 -16.89
CA LEU A 236 -5.83 4.46 -18.33
C LEU A 236 -5.95 5.73 -19.17
N SER A 237 -6.93 6.59 -18.84
CA SER A 237 -7.13 7.86 -19.53
C SER A 237 -5.97 8.84 -19.32
N ASP A 238 -5.35 8.86 -18.14
CA ASP A 238 -4.17 9.69 -17.86
C ASP A 238 -2.97 9.25 -18.72
N HIS A 239 -2.71 7.95 -18.77
CA HIS A 239 -1.70 7.37 -19.65
C HIS A 239 -1.96 7.67 -21.14
N GLU A 240 -3.20 7.52 -21.60
CA GLU A 240 -3.58 7.82 -22.99
C GLU A 240 -3.26 9.28 -23.35
N VAL A 241 -3.69 10.23 -22.52
CA VAL A 241 -3.47 11.67 -22.73
C VAL A 241 -1.98 11.99 -22.71
N ASN A 242 -1.23 11.44 -21.75
CA ASN A 242 0.21 11.68 -21.65
C ASN A 242 0.98 11.11 -22.86
N ILE A 243 0.60 9.95 -23.39
CA ILE A 243 1.20 9.41 -24.63
C ILE A 243 0.84 10.28 -25.84
N LYS A 244 -0.41 10.76 -25.93
CA LYS A 244 -0.80 11.64 -27.04
C LYS A 244 -0.06 12.99 -27.01
N ILE A 245 0.17 13.54 -25.82
CA ILE A 245 0.96 14.76 -25.63
C ILE A 245 2.42 14.52 -26.06
N LEU A 246 3.01 13.40 -25.63
CA LEU A 246 4.36 12.98 -26.02
C LEU A 246 4.53 12.96 -27.55
N LEU A 247 3.62 12.29 -28.24
CA LEU A 247 3.72 12.08 -29.69
C LEU A 247 3.29 13.31 -30.52
N GLN A 248 2.78 14.37 -29.90
CA GLN A 248 2.30 15.55 -30.62
C GLN A 248 3.43 16.33 -31.30
N GLY A 249 4.61 16.41 -30.67
CA GLY A 249 5.79 17.07 -31.23
C GLY A 249 6.22 16.44 -32.56
N PRO A 250 6.53 15.13 -32.58
CA PRO A 250 6.88 14.40 -33.79
C PRO A 250 5.82 14.49 -34.91
N VAL A 251 4.52 14.47 -34.56
CA VAL A 251 3.44 14.66 -35.54
C VAL A 251 3.48 16.05 -36.17
N LYS A 252 3.64 17.11 -35.36
CA LYS A 252 3.73 18.49 -35.87
C LYS A 252 5.02 18.75 -36.66
N GLY A 253 6.11 18.08 -36.30
CA GLY A 253 7.39 18.11 -37.01
C GLY A 253 7.36 17.38 -38.36
N GLY A 254 6.34 16.54 -38.60
CA GLY A 254 6.22 15.72 -39.81
C GLY A 254 7.11 14.47 -39.78
N GLU A 255 7.64 14.10 -38.61
CA GLU A 255 8.47 12.90 -38.40
C GLU A 255 7.63 11.63 -38.42
N ILE A 256 6.41 11.72 -37.90
CA ILE A 256 5.39 10.67 -37.99
C ILE A 256 4.07 11.28 -38.44
N THR A 257 3.26 10.47 -39.12
CA THR A 257 1.89 10.82 -39.49
C THR A 257 0.91 10.59 -38.32
N LEU A 258 -0.27 11.19 -38.40
CA LEU A 258 -1.34 10.94 -37.43
C LEU A 258 -1.78 9.46 -37.41
N GLU A 259 -1.74 8.78 -38.56
CA GLU A 259 -2.06 7.36 -38.66
C GLU A 259 -1.03 6.49 -37.94
N GLU A 260 0.27 6.80 -38.10
CA GLU A 260 1.36 6.12 -37.38
C GLU A 260 1.27 6.37 -35.87
N ARG A 261 0.94 7.60 -35.44
CA ARG A 261 0.68 7.92 -34.02
C ARG A 261 -0.41 7.02 -33.43
N ASN A 262 -1.53 6.87 -34.14
CA ASN A 262 -2.65 6.04 -33.68
C ASN A 262 -2.25 4.56 -33.60
N LYS A 263 -1.50 4.04 -34.59
CA LYS A 263 -0.97 2.67 -34.56
C LYS A 263 0.00 2.44 -33.39
N LEU A 264 0.86 3.42 -33.08
CA LEU A 264 1.75 3.36 -31.92
C LEU A 264 0.95 3.31 -30.62
N LEU A 265 -0.05 4.18 -30.47
CA LEU A 265 -0.91 4.23 -29.28
C LEU A 265 -1.62 2.88 -29.07
N GLU A 266 -2.24 2.33 -30.11
CA GLU A 266 -2.88 1.01 -30.08
C GLU A 266 -1.86 -0.10 -29.72
N GLY A 267 -0.69 -0.07 -30.34
CA GLY A 267 0.37 -1.06 -30.14
C GLY A 267 0.90 -1.16 -28.71
N VAL A 268 0.81 -0.07 -27.93
CA VAL A 268 1.26 -0.04 -26.52
C VAL A 268 0.15 -0.22 -25.50
N ALA A 269 -1.11 -0.42 -25.92
CA ALA A 269 -2.26 -0.51 -25.02
C ALA A 269 -2.09 -1.55 -23.90
N HIS A 270 -1.55 -2.74 -24.22
CA HIS A 270 -1.31 -3.80 -23.24
C HIS A 270 -0.30 -3.39 -22.16
N GLN A 271 0.77 -2.68 -22.53
CA GLN A 271 1.76 -2.17 -21.56
C GLN A 271 1.16 -1.10 -20.64
N VAL A 272 0.23 -0.30 -21.15
CA VAL A 272 -0.51 0.67 -20.33
C VAL A 272 -1.46 -0.05 -19.37
N VAL A 273 -2.20 -1.05 -19.85
CA VAL A 273 -3.06 -1.89 -18.99
C VAL A 273 -2.25 -2.51 -17.86
N ASP A 274 -1.08 -3.10 -18.14
CA ASP A 274 -0.23 -3.69 -17.11
C ASP A 274 0.24 -2.66 -16.07
N ALA A 275 0.60 -1.45 -16.51
CA ALA A 275 1.01 -0.36 -15.62
C ALA A 275 -0.15 0.08 -14.69
N VAL A 276 -1.35 0.24 -15.23
CA VAL A 276 -2.56 0.62 -14.48
C VAL A 276 -2.93 -0.46 -13.45
N LEU A 277 -2.94 -1.73 -13.86
CA LEU A 277 -3.25 -2.84 -12.95
C LEU A 277 -2.22 -2.98 -11.84
N TYR A 278 -0.95 -2.72 -12.15
CA TYR A 278 0.11 -2.66 -11.14
C TYR A 278 -0.09 -1.50 -10.16
N ASP A 279 -0.63 -0.36 -10.60
CA ASP A 279 -0.99 0.72 -9.68
C ASP A 279 -2.19 0.34 -8.79
N ASN A 280 -3.27 -0.22 -9.35
CA ASN A 280 -4.40 -0.75 -8.57
C ASN A 280 -3.92 -1.74 -7.48
N TYR A 281 -3.01 -2.64 -7.85
CA TYR A 281 -2.42 -3.62 -6.93
C TYR A 281 -1.73 -2.93 -5.74
N ARG A 282 -0.89 -1.93 -6.01
CA ARG A 282 -0.14 -1.19 -4.98
C ARG A 282 -1.05 -0.31 -4.12
N GLN A 283 -2.06 0.33 -4.69
CA GLN A 283 -2.99 1.16 -3.92
C GLN A 283 -3.83 0.32 -2.95
N SER A 284 -4.33 -0.83 -3.41
CA SER A 284 -5.05 -1.77 -2.54
C SER A 284 -4.15 -2.38 -1.46
N LEU A 285 -2.88 -2.64 -1.77
CA LEU A 285 -1.87 -3.06 -0.80
C LEU A 285 -1.64 -1.99 0.26
N ALA A 286 -1.46 -0.73 -0.13
CA ALA A 286 -1.22 0.40 0.76
C ALA A 286 -2.29 0.47 1.87
N VAL A 287 -3.56 0.36 1.50
CA VAL A 287 -4.69 0.31 2.44
C VAL A 287 -4.55 -0.86 3.41
N SER A 288 -4.11 -2.02 2.93
CA SER A 288 -3.95 -3.24 3.74
C SER A 288 -2.83 -3.09 4.78
N LEU A 289 -1.70 -2.51 4.36
CA LEU A 289 -0.59 -2.18 5.25
C LEU A 289 -1.03 -1.14 6.29
N ASP A 290 -1.82 -0.14 5.91
CA ASP A 290 -2.29 0.90 6.82
C ASP A 290 -3.39 0.42 7.79
N VAL A 291 -4.13 -0.64 7.47
CA VAL A 291 -4.96 -1.34 8.48
C VAL A 291 -4.07 -1.88 9.60
N ILE A 292 -2.91 -2.46 9.27
CA ILE A 292 -1.96 -2.97 10.27
C ILE A 292 -1.33 -1.81 11.04
N ARG A 293 -0.81 -0.79 10.34
CA ARG A 293 -0.19 0.39 10.98
C ARG A 293 -1.15 1.10 11.92
N SER A 294 -2.40 1.35 11.50
CA SER A 294 -3.39 2.04 12.34
C SER A 294 -3.83 1.23 13.56
N ARG A 295 -3.76 -0.10 13.50
CA ARG A 295 -3.96 -0.98 14.68
C ARG A 295 -2.78 -0.89 15.65
N ARG A 296 -1.54 -0.83 15.14
CA ARG A 296 -0.33 -0.67 15.97
C ARG A 296 -0.28 0.70 16.65
N ASN A 297 -0.55 1.77 15.89
CA ASN A 297 -0.60 3.12 16.42
C ASN A 297 -1.60 3.98 15.62
N LEU A 298 -2.70 4.35 16.27
CA LEU A 298 -3.77 5.15 15.68
C LEU A 298 -3.48 6.66 15.68
N GLU A 299 -2.57 7.13 16.54
CA GLU A 299 -2.31 8.56 16.76
C GLU A 299 -1.82 9.29 15.50
N PRO A 300 -0.86 8.76 14.71
CA PRO A 300 -0.47 9.40 13.45
C PRO A 300 -1.60 9.57 12.45
N PHE A 301 -2.52 8.59 12.37
CA PHE A 301 -3.66 8.65 11.47
C PHE A 301 -4.69 9.68 11.92
N GLN A 302 -4.91 9.79 13.24
CA GLN A 302 -5.74 10.85 13.81
C GLN A 302 -5.19 12.23 13.43
N TRP A 303 -3.89 12.42 13.58
CA TRP A 303 -3.26 13.68 13.27
C TRP A 303 -3.30 14.02 11.78
N VAL A 304 -3.11 13.05 10.88
CA VAL A 304 -3.30 13.25 9.42
C VAL A 304 -4.73 13.69 9.12
N MET A 305 -5.74 13.06 9.73
CA MET A 305 -7.15 13.47 9.54
C MET A 305 -7.37 14.92 9.96
N GLU A 306 -6.85 15.33 11.12
CA GLU A 306 -6.95 16.70 11.62
C GLU A 306 -6.24 17.68 10.67
N LYS A 307 -5.03 17.32 10.21
CA LYS A 307 -4.25 18.13 9.28
C LYS A 307 -4.95 18.33 7.92
N LEU A 308 -5.54 17.29 7.36
CA LEU A 308 -6.26 17.38 6.08
C LEU A 308 -7.52 18.25 6.20
N VAL A 309 -8.18 18.22 7.36
CA VAL A 309 -9.31 19.12 7.67
C VAL A 309 -8.84 20.56 7.81
N ASP A 310 -7.80 20.80 8.60
CA ASP A 310 -7.25 22.15 8.85
C ASP A 310 -6.67 22.79 7.57
N SER A 311 -6.20 21.96 6.64
CA SER A 311 -5.66 22.39 5.34
C SER A 311 -6.75 22.52 4.25
N GLU A 312 -8.03 22.36 4.59
CA GLU A 312 -9.19 22.44 3.68
C GLU A 312 -9.17 21.42 2.52
N PHE A 313 -8.35 20.36 2.60
CA PHE A 313 -8.36 19.26 1.62
C PHE A 313 -9.55 18.33 1.82
N LEU A 314 -10.12 18.32 3.04
CA LEU A 314 -11.16 17.39 3.45
C LEU A 314 -12.20 18.09 4.33
N ASP A 315 -13.47 17.99 3.98
CA ASP A 315 -14.57 18.29 4.91
C ASP A 315 -15.04 17.01 5.58
N ARG A 316 -14.86 16.92 6.90
CA ARG A 316 -15.22 15.75 7.71
C ARG A 316 -16.71 15.37 7.59
N ARG A 317 -17.59 16.34 7.27
CA ARG A 317 -19.03 16.11 7.10
C ARG A 317 -19.34 15.34 5.82
N ASP A 318 -18.54 15.53 4.78
CA ASP A 318 -18.78 14.94 3.46
C ASP A 318 -18.27 13.50 3.37
N VAL A 319 -17.27 13.14 4.19
CA VAL A 319 -16.51 11.88 4.04
C VAL A 319 -16.71 10.85 5.15
N TYR A 320 -17.56 11.13 6.14
CA TYR A 320 -17.89 10.26 7.29
C TYR A 320 -16.67 9.58 7.93
N LEU A 321 -15.79 10.38 8.54
CA LEU A 321 -14.65 9.91 9.32
C LEU A 321 -14.98 9.79 10.81
N PRO A 322 -14.37 8.84 11.54
CA PRO A 322 -14.65 8.62 12.96
C PRO A 322 -14.28 9.84 13.79
N SER A 323 -15.14 10.24 14.72
CA SER A 323 -14.90 11.30 15.72
C SER A 323 -13.73 10.96 16.67
N PRO A 324 -13.15 11.96 17.37
CA PRO A 324 -12.12 11.69 18.38
C PRO A 324 -12.58 10.70 19.47
N GLN A 325 -13.85 10.73 19.86
CA GLN A 325 -14.43 9.80 20.83
C GLN A 325 -14.49 8.36 20.28
N GLU A 326 -14.86 8.20 19.00
CA GLU A 326 -14.86 6.90 18.34
C GLU A 326 -13.44 6.35 18.17
N LEU A 327 -12.47 7.20 17.84
CA LEU A 327 -11.05 6.81 17.75
C LEU A 327 -10.50 6.35 19.10
N ASP A 328 -10.82 7.04 20.19
CA ASP A 328 -10.43 6.62 21.55
C ASP A 328 -11.07 5.28 21.94
N SER A 329 -12.35 5.08 21.61
CA SER A 329 -13.04 3.80 21.81
C SER A 329 -12.38 2.66 21.03
N ARG A 330 -12.08 2.89 19.74
CA ARG A 330 -11.38 1.92 18.89
C ARG A 330 -10.01 1.57 19.45
N ARG A 331 -9.22 2.58 19.85
CA ARG A 331 -7.91 2.40 20.50
C ARG A 331 -7.99 1.51 21.73
N LYS A 332 -8.98 1.72 22.62
CA LYS A 332 -9.20 0.90 23.83
C LYS A 332 -9.52 -0.57 23.52
N THR A 333 -10.07 -0.85 22.35
CA THR A 333 -10.40 -2.21 21.89
C THR A 333 -9.35 -2.82 20.96
N GLY A 334 -8.21 -2.13 20.75
CA GLY A 334 -7.17 -2.58 19.81
C GLY A 334 -7.58 -2.50 18.33
N ARG A 335 -8.64 -1.76 18.00
CA ARG A 335 -9.12 -1.56 16.63
C ARG A 335 -8.48 -0.30 16.05
N GLY A 336 -7.99 -0.41 14.81
CA GLY A 336 -7.48 0.72 14.02
C GLY A 336 -8.57 1.39 13.17
N LEU A 337 -8.16 2.01 12.07
CA LEU A 337 -9.08 2.48 11.03
C LEU A 337 -9.56 1.31 10.15
N LEU A 338 -10.68 1.53 9.48
CA LEU A 338 -11.30 0.56 8.58
C LEU A 338 -10.85 0.83 7.14
N ARG A 339 -10.87 -0.21 6.30
CA ARG A 339 -10.49 -0.12 4.89
C ARG A 339 -11.19 1.01 4.10
N PRO A 340 -12.52 1.22 4.18
CA PRO A 340 -13.17 2.31 3.45
C PRO A 340 -12.79 3.71 3.98
N GLU A 341 -12.40 3.84 5.24
CA GLU A 341 -11.89 5.11 5.80
C GLU A 341 -10.46 5.37 5.28
N LEU A 342 -9.60 4.34 5.31
CA LEU A 342 -8.22 4.41 4.82
C LEU A 342 -8.14 4.62 3.30
N SER A 343 -9.02 3.97 2.53
CA SER A 343 -9.09 4.14 1.06
C SER A 343 -9.42 5.57 0.69
N LEU A 344 -10.32 6.20 1.45
CA LEU A 344 -10.67 7.60 1.28
C LEU A 344 -9.50 8.53 1.64
N LEU A 345 -8.91 8.33 2.82
CA LEU A 345 -7.76 9.12 3.28
C LEU A 345 -6.56 9.01 2.32
N LEU A 346 -6.39 7.88 1.65
CA LEU A 346 -5.30 7.67 0.68
C LEU A 346 -5.38 8.63 -0.50
N GLY A 347 -6.60 8.87 -1.03
CA GLY A 347 -6.80 9.86 -2.07
C GLY A 347 -6.46 11.27 -1.62
N TYR A 348 -6.97 11.67 -0.45
CA TYR A 348 -6.75 13.03 0.09
C TYR A 348 -5.30 13.30 0.48
N GLU A 349 -4.62 12.32 1.10
CA GLU A 349 -3.20 12.45 1.44
C GLU A 349 -2.36 12.61 0.17
N LYS A 350 -2.63 11.84 -0.89
CA LYS A 350 -1.93 12.01 -2.16
C LYS A 350 -2.15 13.40 -2.77
N LEU A 351 -3.36 13.95 -2.70
CA LEU A 351 -3.62 15.32 -3.16
C LEU A 351 -2.84 16.34 -2.34
N TRP A 352 -2.81 16.19 -1.02
CA TRP A 352 -2.06 17.06 -0.13
C TRP A 352 -0.55 16.99 -0.41
N VAL A 353 0.03 15.78 -0.47
CA VAL A 353 1.45 15.57 -0.79
C VAL A 353 1.83 16.14 -2.16
N LYS A 354 0.98 15.94 -3.18
CA LYS A 354 1.19 16.54 -4.50
C LYS A 354 1.29 18.06 -4.41
N GLU A 355 0.40 18.69 -3.64
CA GLU A 355 0.44 20.14 -3.48
C GLU A 355 1.68 20.61 -2.69
N GLN A 356 2.10 19.87 -1.67
CA GLN A 356 3.33 20.20 -0.92
C GLN A 356 4.60 20.06 -1.76
N LEU A 357 4.66 19.07 -2.65
CA LEU A 357 5.81 18.84 -3.53
C LEU A 357 5.80 19.74 -4.77
N ARG A 358 4.67 20.35 -5.12
CA ARG A 358 4.55 21.23 -6.28
C ARG A 358 5.57 22.37 -6.21
N GLY A 359 6.38 22.51 -7.26
CA GLY A 359 7.38 23.56 -7.35
C GLY A 359 8.66 23.34 -6.51
N CYS A 360 8.75 22.25 -5.74
CA CYS A 360 9.98 21.91 -5.02
C CYS A 360 11.14 21.69 -6.01
N PRO A 361 12.37 22.19 -5.72
CA PRO A 361 13.53 21.98 -6.59
C PRO A 361 13.81 20.50 -6.88
N PHE A 362 13.49 19.63 -5.93
CA PHE A 362 13.60 18.18 -6.06
C PHE A 362 12.87 17.61 -7.28
N ILE A 363 11.64 18.06 -7.57
CA ILE A 363 10.84 17.58 -8.73
C ILE A 363 11.52 17.90 -10.07
N LYS A 364 12.38 18.93 -10.09
CA LYS A 364 13.14 19.36 -11.26
C LYS A 364 14.49 18.66 -11.40
N ALA A 365 14.85 17.77 -10.47
CA ALA A 365 16.13 17.09 -10.50
C ALA A 365 16.22 16.13 -11.69
N THR A 366 17.38 16.11 -12.36
CA THR A 366 17.62 15.29 -13.56
C THR A 366 17.54 13.80 -13.29
N TYR A 367 17.91 13.35 -12.08
CA TYR A 367 17.82 11.94 -11.70
C TYR A 367 16.38 11.40 -11.78
N LEU A 368 15.36 12.26 -11.66
CA LEU A 368 13.95 11.87 -11.78
C LEU A 368 13.53 11.54 -13.22
N ASN A 369 14.37 11.84 -14.23
CA ASN A 369 14.11 11.46 -15.61
C ASN A 369 14.01 9.93 -15.78
N GLU A 370 14.77 9.15 -15.00
CA GLU A 370 14.65 7.68 -15.04
C GLU A 370 13.26 7.20 -14.61
N TYR A 371 12.60 7.92 -13.69
CA TYR A 371 11.23 7.62 -13.27
C TYR A 371 10.21 8.05 -14.32
N LEU A 372 10.43 9.21 -14.94
CA LEU A 372 9.62 9.71 -16.06
C LEU A 372 9.68 8.75 -17.26
N GLU A 373 10.85 8.25 -17.63
CA GLU A 373 11.01 7.28 -18.72
C GLU A 373 10.28 5.97 -18.42
N ARG A 374 10.35 5.49 -17.18
CA ARG A 374 9.66 4.26 -16.77
C ARG A 374 8.14 4.36 -16.79
N TYR A 375 7.59 5.56 -16.65
CA TYR A 375 6.15 5.81 -16.77
C TYR A 375 5.63 5.54 -18.18
N PHE A 376 6.42 5.86 -19.21
CA PHE A 376 6.03 5.56 -20.58
C PHE A 376 6.25 4.07 -20.92
N PRO A 377 5.41 3.48 -21.79
CA PRO A 377 5.58 2.10 -22.26
C PRO A 377 6.99 1.86 -22.83
N PRO A 378 7.65 0.72 -22.52
CA PRO A 378 8.97 0.36 -23.04
C PRO A 378 9.18 0.65 -24.53
N HIS A 379 8.19 0.38 -25.37
CA HIS A 379 8.27 0.60 -26.83
C HIS A 379 8.38 2.08 -27.24
N LEU A 380 8.03 3.02 -26.36
CA LEU A 380 8.14 4.45 -26.62
C LEU A 380 9.41 5.08 -26.02
N ARG A 381 10.13 4.36 -25.13
CA ARG A 381 11.24 4.94 -24.36
C ARG A 381 12.43 5.32 -25.23
N ASP A 382 13.00 4.35 -25.95
CA ASP A 382 14.18 4.59 -26.78
C ASP A 382 13.86 5.45 -28.02
N PRO A 383 12.74 5.22 -28.76
CA PRO A 383 12.47 5.99 -29.96
C PRO A 383 12.10 7.45 -29.70
N PHE A 384 11.55 7.77 -28.53
CA PHE A 384 11.07 9.10 -28.16
C PHE A 384 11.72 9.63 -26.88
N HIS A 385 12.98 9.25 -26.63
CA HIS A 385 13.69 9.61 -25.40
C HIS A 385 13.76 11.13 -25.18
N GLU A 386 14.11 11.87 -26.22
CA GLU A 386 14.22 13.34 -26.17
C GLU A 386 12.85 13.99 -25.89
N GLU A 387 11.79 13.50 -26.53
CA GLU A 387 10.42 13.98 -26.30
C GLU A 387 9.94 13.67 -24.88
N ILE A 388 10.34 12.53 -24.31
CA ILE A 388 10.02 12.16 -22.92
C ILE A 388 10.72 13.12 -21.96
N VAL A 389 12.02 13.34 -22.12
CA VAL A 389 12.80 14.24 -21.25
C VAL A 389 12.26 15.68 -21.31
N HIS A 390 11.75 16.10 -22.46
CA HIS A 390 11.15 17.42 -22.69
C HIS A 390 9.62 17.44 -22.65
N HIS A 391 8.97 16.41 -22.09
CA HIS A 391 7.52 16.29 -22.05
C HIS A 391 6.87 17.51 -21.37
N LEU A 392 5.79 18.04 -21.96
CA LEU A 392 5.13 19.26 -21.47
C LEU A 392 4.60 19.14 -20.04
N LEU A 393 4.24 17.92 -19.62
CA LEU A 393 3.75 17.59 -18.27
C LEU A 393 4.79 16.81 -17.45
N ARG A 394 6.08 16.96 -17.76
CA ARG A 394 7.17 16.25 -17.07
C ARG A 394 7.03 16.34 -15.55
N ASP A 395 6.90 17.56 -15.02
CA ASP A 395 6.92 17.80 -13.58
C ASP A 395 5.65 17.23 -12.91
N GLU A 396 4.49 17.32 -13.56
CA GLU A 396 3.21 16.77 -13.10
C GLU A 396 3.19 15.23 -13.08
N ILE A 397 3.78 14.60 -14.09
CA ILE A 397 3.93 13.13 -14.17
C ILE A 397 4.88 12.66 -13.06
N ILE A 398 6.06 13.29 -12.93
CA ILE A 398 7.03 12.98 -11.86
C ILE A 398 6.39 13.15 -10.49
N LEU A 399 5.67 14.26 -10.27
CA LEU A 399 4.96 14.53 -9.02
C LEU A 399 3.99 13.40 -8.67
N THR A 400 3.25 12.89 -9.65
CA THR A 400 2.33 11.76 -9.48
C THR A 400 3.06 10.46 -9.17
N ILE A 401 4.12 10.15 -9.92
CA ILE A 401 4.92 8.92 -9.72
C ILE A 401 5.54 8.91 -8.32
N ILE A 402 6.17 10.00 -7.90
CA ILE A 402 6.84 10.09 -6.61
C ILE A 402 5.83 10.03 -5.46
N THR A 403 4.73 10.79 -5.56
CA THR A 403 3.68 10.74 -4.55
C THR A 403 3.12 9.33 -4.41
N ASN A 404 2.76 8.66 -5.51
CA ASN A 404 2.25 7.29 -5.47
C ASN A 404 3.30 6.31 -4.96
N THR A 405 4.56 6.44 -5.37
CA THR A 405 5.65 5.54 -4.94
C THR A 405 5.85 5.60 -3.43
N ILE A 406 5.92 6.80 -2.86
CA ILE A 406 6.18 6.97 -1.44
C ILE A 406 4.95 6.64 -0.62
N VAL A 407 3.79 7.25 -0.92
CA VAL A 407 2.58 7.09 -0.11
C VAL A 407 2.05 5.65 -0.13
N ASN A 408 2.10 4.96 -1.29
CA ASN A 408 1.63 3.56 -1.36
C ASN A 408 2.49 2.59 -0.52
N GLN A 409 3.73 2.96 -0.20
CA GLN A 409 4.67 2.10 0.52
C GLN A 409 4.79 2.54 1.97
N ALA A 410 5.25 3.77 2.21
CA ALA A 410 5.49 4.32 3.55
C ALA A 410 4.20 4.59 4.35
N GLY A 411 3.06 4.71 3.66
CA GLY A 411 1.73 4.87 4.26
C GLY A 411 1.31 6.32 4.48
N LEU A 412 0.03 6.47 4.83
CA LEU A 412 -0.69 7.75 4.92
C LEU A 412 -0.04 8.82 5.82
N SER A 413 0.63 8.40 6.89
CA SER A 413 1.16 9.35 7.88
C SER A 413 2.61 9.77 7.64
N PHE A 414 3.29 9.16 6.68
CA PHE A 414 4.74 9.28 6.54
C PHE A 414 5.18 10.72 6.28
N PHE A 415 4.65 11.38 5.23
CA PHE A 415 5.06 12.75 4.89
C PHE A 415 4.77 13.73 6.01
N ALA A 416 3.54 13.71 6.54
CA ALA A 416 3.18 14.56 7.64
C ALA A 416 4.15 14.37 8.81
N ARG A 417 4.41 13.13 9.22
CA ARG A 417 5.31 12.82 10.34
C ARG A 417 6.72 13.31 10.09
N MET A 418 7.33 12.93 8.97
CA MET A 418 8.72 13.33 8.68
C MET A 418 8.88 14.85 8.64
N MET A 419 7.95 15.57 8.01
CA MET A 419 8.00 17.04 7.94
C MET A 419 7.86 17.68 9.32
N SER A 420 6.95 17.19 10.16
CA SER A 420 6.68 17.81 11.46
C SER A 420 7.66 17.39 12.55
N GLU A 421 8.14 16.15 12.53
CA GLU A 421 9.04 15.61 13.55
C GLU A 421 10.49 16.08 13.36
N LEU A 422 10.89 16.35 12.11
CA LEU A 422 12.27 16.68 11.72
C LEU A 422 12.42 18.07 11.12
N GLU A 423 11.33 18.85 11.07
CA GLU A 423 11.30 20.18 10.44
C GLU A 423 11.77 20.18 8.97
N ALA A 424 11.64 19.02 8.31
CA ALA A 424 12.10 18.80 6.94
C ALA A 424 11.11 19.35 5.93
N THR A 425 11.63 19.90 4.84
CA THR A 425 10.80 20.30 3.69
C THR A 425 10.26 19.06 2.96
N PRO A 426 9.12 19.18 2.23
CA PRO A 426 8.58 18.08 1.43
C PRO A 426 9.60 17.47 0.46
N GLY A 427 10.41 18.33 -0.17
CA GLY A 427 11.46 17.92 -1.10
C GLY A 427 12.59 17.11 -0.43
N GLU A 428 13.01 17.48 0.78
CA GLU A 428 14.01 16.72 1.54
C GLU A 428 13.49 15.35 1.99
N VAL A 429 12.22 15.28 2.40
CA VAL A 429 11.56 14.01 2.75
C VAL A 429 11.49 13.09 1.54
N ALA A 430 11.03 13.59 0.39
CA ALA A 430 10.96 12.81 -0.83
C ALA A 430 12.35 12.36 -1.31
N ALA A 431 13.33 13.27 -1.33
CA ALA A 431 14.71 12.94 -1.72
C ALA A 431 15.32 11.87 -0.82
N SER A 432 15.19 12.02 0.50
CA SER A 432 15.72 11.07 1.47
C SER A 432 15.06 9.70 1.30
N TYR A 433 13.75 9.65 1.07
CA TYR A 433 13.05 8.38 0.84
C TYR A 433 13.53 7.68 -0.43
N MET A 434 13.54 8.38 -1.57
CA MET A 434 13.97 7.80 -2.85
C MET A 434 15.42 7.31 -2.80
N MET A 435 16.28 8.01 -2.05
CA MET A 435 17.67 7.64 -1.84
C MET A 435 17.77 6.37 -0.97
N MET A 436 17.12 6.35 0.20
CA MET A 436 17.26 5.25 1.16
C MET A 436 16.59 3.96 0.67
N GLU A 437 15.45 4.04 -0.01
CA GLU A 437 14.85 2.85 -0.63
C GLU A 437 15.74 2.28 -1.74
N GLY A 438 16.44 3.14 -2.47
CA GLY A 438 17.38 2.77 -3.52
C GLY A 438 18.65 2.12 -2.99
N VAL A 439 19.15 2.58 -1.83
CA VAL A 439 20.29 2.01 -1.11
C VAL A 439 19.96 0.62 -0.59
N LEU A 440 18.77 0.41 -0.02
CA LEU A 440 18.30 -0.89 0.49
C LEU A 440 17.80 -1.86 -0.59
N LYS A 441 17.75 -1.46 -1.86
CA LYS A 441 17.10 -2.22 -2.95
C LYS A 441 15.64 -2.60 -2.60
N ALA A 442 14.95 -1.72 -1.87
CA ALA A 442 13.58 -1.97 -1.42
C ALA A 442 12.61 -2.20 -2.60
N PRO A 443 12.69 -1.52 -3.76
CA PRO A 443 11.83 -1.82 -4.90
C PRO A 443 11.95 -3.27 -5.40
N GLN A 444 13.16 -3.82 -5.45
CA GLN A 444 13.42 -5.21 -5.86
C GLN A 444 12.87 -6.19 -4.81
N TYR A 445 13.19 -5.96 -3.54
CA TYR A 445 12.67 -6.77 -2.43
C TYR A 445 11.13 -6.84 -2.44
N ARG A 446 10.46 -5.69 -2.65
CA ARG A 446 8.99 -5.65 -2.75
C ARG A 446 8.47 -6.49 -3.92
N GLN A 447 9.10 -6.45 -5.10
CA GLN A 447 8.70 -7.30 -6.23
C GLN A 447 8.82 -8.79 -5.89
N GLU A 448 9.90 -9.18 -5.24
CA GLU A 448 10.14 -10.56 -4.83
C GLU A 448 9.08 -11.01 -3.80
N VAL A 449 8.67 -10.14 -2.88
CA VAL A 449 7.57 -10.43 -1.96
C VAL A 449 6.24 -10.54 -2.70
N TYR A 450 5.91 -9.64 -3.63
CA TYR A 450 4.65 -9.70 -4.41
C TYR A 450 4.54 -10.98 -5.25
N ALA A 451 5.67 -11.52 -5.71
CA ALA A 451 5.70 -12.79 -6.42
C ALA A 451 5.27 -14.00 -5.57
N LEU A 452 5.15 -13.82 -4.24
CA LEU A 452 4.69 -14.85 -3.30
C LEU A 452 3.16 -14.85 -3.07
N ASP A 453 2.42 -13.97 -3.76
CA ASP A 453 0.95 -13.95 -3.74
C ASP A 453 0.36 -15.37 -3.91
N PHE A 454 -0.62 -15.70 -3.06
CA PHE A 454 -1.25 -17.04 -2.94
C PHE A 454 -0.31 -18.22 -2.61
N SER A 455 0.99 -17.99 -2.45
CA SER A 455 1.99 -19.02 -2.06
C SER A 455 2.37 -18.90 -0.59
N VAL A 456 2.52 -17.67 -0.10
CA VAL A 456 2.76 -17.36 1.33
C VAL A 456 1.54 -16.63 1.88
N PRO A 457 1.06 -16.92 3.11
CA PRO A 457 -0.06 -16.21 3.71
C PRO A 457 0.11 -14.68 3.67
N ALA A 458 -0.94 -13.97 3.26
CA ALA A 458 -0.89 -12.51 3.06
C ALA A 458 -0.34 -11.73 4.26
N GLN A 459 -0.73 -12.13 5.48
CA GLN A 459 -0.24 -11.47 6.70
C GLN A 459 1.29 -11.56 6.83
N ILE A 460 1.88 -12.71 6.50
CA ILE A 460 3.33 -12.93 6.58
C ILE A 460 4.06 -12.04 5.57
N GLN A 461 3.51 -11.90 4.35
CA GLN A 461 4.04 -10.99 3.33
C GLN A 461 3.93 -9.52 3.77
N TYR A 462 2.80 -9.13 4.36
CA TYR A 462 2.60 -7.77 4.85
C TYR A 462 3.58 -7.40 5.95
N GLU A 463 3.87 -8.33 6.87
CA GLU A 463 4.93 -8.13 7.87
C GLU A 463 6.29 -7.93 7.20
N ALA A 464 6.64 -8.73 6.19
CA ALA A 464 7.91 -8.57 5.46
C ALA A 464 8.04 -7.22 4.74
N LEU A 465 6.94 -6.70 4.20
CA LEU A 465 6.89 -5.36 3.60
C LEU A 465 7.03 -4.27 4.67
N LEU A 466 6.32 -4.40 5.79
CA LEU A 466 6.41 -3.45 6.91
C LEU A 466 7.81 -3.41 7.52
N ASP A 467 8.49 -4.55 7.66
CA ASP A 467 9.88 -4.63 8.13
C ASP A 467 10.81 -3.81 7.21
N MET A 468 10.62 -3.93 5.88
CA MET A 468 11.38 -3.15 4.91
C MET A 468 11.06 -1.65 5.01
N GLU A 469 9.79 -1.27 5.11
CA GLU A 469 9.40 0.14 5.25
C GLU A 469 9.90 0.75 6.57
N GLU A 470 9.97 -0.02 7.65
CA GLU A 470 10.57 0.43 8.90
C GLU A 470 12.06 0.69 8.73
N ALA A 471 12.80 -0.20 8.06
CA ALA A 471 14.21 0.00 7.77
C ALA A 471 14.44 1.24 6.89
N VAL A 472 13.62 1.45 5.85
CA VAL A 472 13.66 2.66 5.02
C VAL A 472 13.36 3.90 5.85
N GLU A 473 12.31 3.90 6.67
CA GLU A 473 11.95 5.05 7.53
C GLU A 473 13.10 5.42 8.47
N VAL A 474 13.73 4.45 9.13
CA VAL A 474 14.86 4.72 10.03
C VAL A 474 16.03 5.39 9.31
N LEU A 475 16.36 4.90 8.11
CA LEU A 475 17.41 5.51 7.27
C LEU A 475 17.03 6.90 6.74
N VAL A 476 15.76 7.12 6.42
CA VAL A 476 15.26 8.46 6.02
C VAL A 476 15.44 9.45 7.17
N ARG A 477 15.06 9.06 8.39
CA ARG A 477 15.23 9.92 9.58
C ARG A 477 16.71 10.22 9.81
N TRP A 478 17.57 9.21 9.69
CA TRP A 478 19.03 9.39 9.76
C TRP A 478 19.52 10.40 8.71
N SER A 479 19.09 10.25 7.45
CA SER A 479 19.47 11.13 6.33
C SER A 479 19.09 12.59 6.60
N LEU A 480 17.89 12.82 7.13
CA LEU A 480 17.38 14.15 7.44
C LEU A 480 18.09 14.81 8.62
N PHE A 481 18.58 14.04 9.60
CA PHE A 481 19.35 14.60 10.72
C PHE A 481 20.80 14.92 10.37
N PHE A 482 21.42 14.07 9.57
CA PHE A 482 22.86 14.11 9.31
C PHE A 482 23.21 14.62 7.92
N SER A 483 22.25 15.27 7.25
CA SER A 483 22.34 15.92 5.94
C SER A 483 23.77 16.32 5.56
N GLY A 484 24.44 15.46 4.79
CA GLY A 484 25.63 15.79 4.01
C GLY A 484 25.22 16.27 2.61
N ASP A 485 26.20 16.67 1.79
CA ASP A 485 25.98 16.92 0.37
C ASP A 485 25.66 15.58 -0.34
N TRP A 486 24.43 15.10 -0.20
CA TRP A 486 23.95 13.83 -0.74
C TRP A 486 23.55 13.92 -2.23
N LEU A 487 24.12 14.88 -2.94
CA LEU A 487 23.91 15.10 -4.37
C LEU A 487 25.22 14.81 -5.11
N PRO A 488 25.18 14.11 -6.27
CA PRO A 488 23.99 13.58 -6.95
C PRO A 488 23.43 12.29 -6.31
N ILE A 489 22.10 12.21 -6.16
CA ILE A 489 21.40 11.07 -5.53
C ILE A 489 21.78 9.71 -6.13
N LYS A 490 21.95 9.64 -7.46
CA LYS A 490 22.29 8.38 -8.16
C LYS A 490 23.64 7.81 -7.70
N GLU A 491 24.66 8.66 -7.59
CA GLU A 491 26.00 8.25 -7.15
C GLU A 491 25.99 7.78 -5.70
N VAL A 492 25.21 8.47 -4.85
CA VAL A 492 25.00 8.09 -3.44
C VAL A 492 24.35 6.71 -3.37
N ILE A 493 23.29 6.47 -4.14
CA ILE A 493 22.60 5.16 -4.19
C ILE A 493 23.58 4.07 -4.63
N GLU A 494 24.30 4.25 -5.74
CA GLU A 494 25.21 3.24 -6.28
C GLU A 494 26.33 2.89 -5.29
N LYS A 495 26.94 3.91 -4.69
CA LYS A 495 27.98 3.76 -3.67
C LYS A 495 27.48 2.97 -2.47
N TYR A 496 26.44 3.44 -1.78
CA TYR A 496 26.01 2.83 -0.52
C TYR A 496 25.26 1.51 -0.72
N ARG A 497 24.64 1.27 -1.87
CA ARG A 497 24.06 -0.05 -2.21
C ARG A 497 25.12 -1.15 -2.21
N SER A 498 26.29 -0.90 -2.79
CA SER A 498 27.38 -1.90 -2.80
C SER A 498 27.89 -2.20 -1.38
N LEU A 499 27.93 -1.18 -0.51
CA LEU A 499 28.31 -1.33 0.89
C LEU A 499 27.24 -2.08 1.70
N MET A 500 25.95 -1.88 1.41
CA MET A 500 24.86 -2.66 2.00
C MET A 500 24.98 -4.15 1.66
N ASP A 501 25.21 -4.48 0.39
CA ASP A 501 25.38 -5.88 -0.05
C ASP A 501 26.57 -6.53 0.66
N ALA A 502 27.70 -5.83 0.72
CA ALA A 502 28.89 -6.30 1.43
C ALA A 502 28.64 -6.48 2.93
N LEU A 503 27.87 -5.57 3.55
CA LEU A 503 27.52 -5.66 4.97
C LEU A 503 26.65 -6.88 5.26
N ILE A 504 25.62 -7.15 4.44
CA ILE A 504 24.72 -8.30 4.61
C ILE A 504 25.52 -9.62 4.62
N GLU A 505 26.46 -9.79 3.70
CA GLU A 505 27.34 -10.98 3.64
C GLU A 505 28.32 -11.06 4.83
N LEU A 506 28.70 -9.91 5.37
CA LEU A 506 29.64 -9.80 6.48
C LEU A 506 28.96 -10.04 7.84
N LEU A 507 27.68 -9.71 8.01
CA LEU A 507 26.93 -9.78 9.27
C LEU A 507 27.14 -11.09 10.05
N PRO A 508 26.99 -12.30 9.46
CA PRO A 508 27.17 -13.56 10.20
C PRO A 508 28.54 -13.73 10.85
N LYS A 509 29.56 -13.01 10.36
CA LYS A 509 30.96 -13.10 10.82
C LYS A 509 31.33 -12.01 11.83
N VAL A 510 30.62 -10.89 11.83
CA VAL A 510 31.01 -9.68 12.59
C VAL A 510 30.06 -9.37 13.74
N LEU A 511 28.87 -9.97 13.74
CA LEU A 511 27.95 -9.85 14.84
C LEU A 511 28.48 -10.59 16.09
N PRO A 512 28.24 -10.05 17.30
CA PRO A 512 28.42 -10.80 18.54
C PRO A 512 27.65 -12.13 18.52
N PRO A 513 28.11 -13.20 19.20
CA PRO A 513 27.52 -14.54 19.14
C PRO A 513 26.01 -14.58 19.38
N GLU A 514 25.49 -13.81 20.33
CA GLU A 514 24.05 -13.73 20.61
C GLU A 514 23.28 -13.14 19.41
N MET A 515 23.77 -12.04 18.84
CA MET A 515 23.14 -11.40 17.68
C MET A 515 23.27 -12.24 16.41
N ALA A 516 24.37 -12.98 16.24
CA ALA A 516 24.55 -13.92 15.14
C ALA A 516 23.56 -15.10 15.24
N SER A 517 23.31 -15.61 16.46
CA SER A 517 22.26 -16.62 16.71
C SER A 517 20.88 -16.06 16.36
N GLU A 518 20.55 -14.85 16.80
CA GLU A 518 19.26 -14.22 16.46
C GLU A 518 19.08 -14.02 14.94
N LEU A 519 20.15 -13.64 14.23
CA LEU A 519 20.12 -13.50 12.78
C LEU A 519 19.80 -14.84 12.10
N GLU A 520 20.46 -15.91 12.53
CA GLU A 520 20.24 -17.27 12.00
C GLU A 520 18.83 -17.79 12.35
N GLU A 521 18.37 -17.57 13.57
CA GLU A 521 17.00 -17.93 14.00
C GLU A 521 15.94 -17.23 13.15
N ARG A 522 16.11 -15.93 12.87
CA ARG A 522 15.21 -15.19 11.96
C ARG A 522 15.28 -15.73 10.54
N PHE A 523 16.48 -16.00 10.02
CA PHE A 523 16.66 -16.58 8.69
C PHE A 523 15.91 -17.91 8.55
N VAL A 524 16.14 -18.85 9.46
CA VAL A 524 15.47 -20.16 9.48
C VAL A 524 13.95 -19.98 9.58
N ALA A 525 13.47 -19.14 10.51
CA ALA A 525 12.04 -18.90 10.68
C ALA A 525 11.37 -18.33 9.43
N TYR A 526 12.03 -17.41 8.71
CA TYR A 526 11.49 -16.87 7.46
C TYR A 526 11.54 -17.89 6.32
N THR A 527 12.57 -18.72 6.22
CA THR A 527 12.59 -19.83 5.26
C THR A 527 11.46 -20.84 5.52
N GLU A 528 11.21 -21.19 6.79
CA GLU A 528 10.09 -22.07 7.19
C GLU A 528 8.71 -21.45 6.88
N GLN A 529 8.60 -20.12 6.87
CA GLN A 529 7.40 -19.40 6.45
C GLN A 529 7.19 -19.37 4.93
N GLY A 530 8.12 -19.92 4.15
CA GLY A 530 8.02 -20.05 2.70
C GLY A 530 8.76 -18.97 1.90
N PHE A 531 9.57 -18.12 2.53
CA PHE A 531 10.41 -17.17 1.80
C PHE A 531 11.60 -17.87 1.13
N PRO A 532 11.93 -17.54 -0.13
CA PRO A 532 13.18 -17.94 -0.76
C PRO A 532 14.39 -17.49 0.08
N GLU A 533 15.48 -18.27 0.09
CA GLU A 533 16.64 -18.03 0.98
C GLU A 533 17.22 -16.61 0.87
N GLY A 534 17.36 -16.07 -0.35
CA GLY A 534 17.88 -14.71 -0.55
C GLY A 534 16.99 -13.63 0.08
N LEU A 535 15.67 -13.81 -0.03
CA LEU A 535 14.68 -12.90 0.53
C LEU A 535 14.62 -13.02 2.06
N ALA A 536 14.64 -14.26 2.58
CA ALA A 536 14.71 -14.54 4.01
C ALA A 536 15.97 -13.94 4.67
N ARG A 537 17.14 -14.09 4.02
CA ARG A 537 18.40 -13.51 4.48
C ARG A 537 18.35 -11.99 4.52
N THR A 538 17.85 -11.37 3.46
CA THR A 538 17.68 -9.92 3.40
C THR A 538 16.77 -9.42 4.52
N ARG A 539 15.59 -10.04 4.69
CA ARG A 539 14.64 -9.69 5.77
C ARG A 539 15.25 -9.85 7.17
N ALA A 540 15.93 -10.96 7.43
CA ALA A 540 16.59 -11.24 8.71
C ALA A 540 17.68 -10.21 9.06
N SER A 541 18.29 -9.60 8.03
CA SER A 541 19.36 -8.63 8.18
C SER A 541 18.86 -7.20 8.48
N LEU A 542 17.62 -6.87 8.12
CA LEU A 542 17.06 -5.50 8.22
C LEU A 542 17.26 -4.81 9.58
N PRO A 543 17.06 -5.47 10.74
CA PRO A 543 17.28 -4.83 12.04
C PRO A 543 18.69 -4.27 12.21
N TYR A 544 19.69 -4.94 11.64
CA TYR A 544 21.11 -4.57 11.73
C TYR A 544 21.55 -3.54 10.69
N LEU A 545 20.75 -3.33 9.64
CA LEU A 545 21.01 -2.35 8.58
C LEU A 545 20.50 -0.95 8.95
N SER A 546 19.69 -0.82 10.00
CA SER A 546 19.09 0.43 10.45
C SER A 546 20.10 1.52 10.83
N ASP A 547 21.32 1.14 11.20
CA ASP A 547 22.43 2.06 11.51
C ASP A 547 23.55 2.09 10.46
N SER A 548 23.39 1.34 9.37
CA SER A 548 24.44 1.12 8.35
C SER A 548 25.03 2.43 7.81
N MET A 549 24.23 3.48 7.64
CA MET A 549 24.71 4.78 7.18
C MET A 549 25.66 5.46 8.19
N SER A 550 25.42 5.29 9.49
CA SER A 550 26.37 5.74 10.52
C SER A 550 27.68 4.97 10.43
N LEU A 551 27.61 3.66 10.18
CA LEU A 551 28.78 2.80 10.02
C LEU A 551 29.59 3.18 8.77
N PHE A 552 28.93 3.37 7.62
CA PHE A 552 29.58 3.72 6.36
C PHE A 552 30.25 5.10 6.43
N THR A 553 29.54 6.11 6.92
CA THR A 553 30.12 7.46 7.05
C THR A 553 31.25 7.53 8.07
N LEU A 554 31.18 6.74 9.16
CA LEU A 554 32.28 6.63 10.11
C LEU A 554 33.50 5.96 9.46
N ALA A 555 33.31 4.91 8.67
CA ALA A 555 34.38 4.22 7.96
C ALA A 555 35.12 5.14 6.99
N GLU A 556 34.37 5.94 6.23
CA GLU A 556 34.93 6.94 5.32
C GLU A 556 35.70 8.01 6.07
N TYR A 557 35.13 8.53 7.15
CA TYR A 557 35.78 9.54 7.99
C TYR A 557 37.10 9.03 8.59
N MET A 558 37.16 7.73 8.93
CA MET A 558 38.35 7.11 9.54
C MET A 558 39.31 6.47 8.53
N GLY A 559 38.93 6.37 7.25
CA GLY A 559 39.70 5.66 6.24
C GLY A 559 39.84 4.16 6.51
N LYS A 560 38.78 3.52 7.03
CA LYS A 560 38.77 2.13 7.51
C LYS A 560 37.79 1.27 6.70
N GLY A 561 38.07 -0.03 6.57
CA GLY A 561 37.19 -0.99 5.90
C GLY A 561 36.08 -1.53 6.80
N MET A 562 35.01 -2.08 6.21
CA MET A 562 33.90 -2.69 6.94
C MET A 562 34.31 -3.90 7.79
N GLU A 563 35.25 -4.70 7.31
CA GLU A 563 35.76 -5.86 8.05
C GLU A 563 36.43 -5.48 9.37
N GLU A 564 37.04 -4.29 9.45
CA GLU A 564 37.66 -3.80 10.68
C GLU A 564 36.64 -3.07 11.57
N LEU A 565 35.75 -2.28 10.98
CA LEU A 565 34.87 -1.39 11.74
C LEU A 565 33.59 -2.06 12.24
N ALA A 566 32.98 -2.94 11.44
CA ALA A 566 31.69 -3.56 11.76
C ALA A 566 31.73 -4.42 13.04
N PRO A 567 32.76 -5.28 13.27
CA PRO A 567 32.83 -6.05 14.50
C PRO A 567 32.81 -5.17 15.74
N ILE A 568 33.61 -4.10 15.75
CA ILE A 568 33.73 -3.16 16.87
C ILE A 568 32.42 -2.43 17.08
N TYR A 569 31.81 -1.93 15.99
CA TYR A 569 30.55 -1.21 16.04
C TYR A 569 29.44 -2.07 16.68
N TYR A 570 29.22 -3.29 16.17
CA TYR A 570 28.16 -4.16 16.69
C TYR A 570 28.46 -4.67 18.10
N HIS A 571 29.72 -4.93 18.46
CA HIS A 571 30.08 -5.26 19.84
C HIS A 571 29.81 -4.10 20.80
N ILE A 572 30.13 -2.86 20.43
CA ILE A 572 29.83 -1.66 21.24
C ILE A 572 28.32 -1.48 21.39
N VAL A 573 27.56 -1.60 20.30
CA VAL A 573 26.11 -1.48 20.32
C VAL A 573 25.48 -2.56 21.22
N HIS A 574 25.95 -3.80 21.12
CA HIS A 574 25.49 -4.92 21.93
C HIS A 574 25.84 -4.76 23.41
N LEU A 575 27.12 -4.49 23.70
CA LEU A 575 27.66 -4.34 25.05
C LEU A 575 26.90 -3.28 25.84
N PHE A 576 26.58 -2.15 25.19
CA PHE A 576 25.86 -1.04 25.81
C PHE A 576 24.35 -1.07 25.55
N LYS A 577 23.83 -2.14 24.92
CA LYS A 577 22.41 -2.35 24.61
C LYS A 577 21.75 -1.14 23.93
N LEU A 578 22.50 -0.45 23.07
CA LEU A 578 22.08 0.82 22.46
C LEU A 578 20.88 0.64 21.53
N ASP A 579 20.73 -0.54 20.91
CA ASP A 579 19.54 -0.89 20.12
C ASP A 579 18.30 -1.06 20.98
N GLY A 580 18.46 -1.63 22.18
CA GLY A 580 17.38 -1.72 23.17
C GLY A 580 16.91 -0.34 23.62
N ILE A 581 17.86 0.59 23.85
CA ILE A 581 17.55 1.98 24.18
C ILE A 581 16.82 2.68 23.02
N PHE A 582 17.35 2.54 21.80
CA PHE A 582 16.74 3.13 20.60
C PHE A 582 15.30 2.65 20.41
N ARG A 583 15.07 1.33 20.51
CA ARG A 583 13.75 0.72 20.41
C ARG A 583 12.82 1.20 21.53
N ALA A 584 13.28 1.20 22.77
CA ALA A 584 12.48 1.65 23.91
C ALA A 584 12.02 3.11 23.73
N ILE A 585 12.91 4.00 23.30
CA ILE A 585 12.58 5.41 22.99
C ILE A 585 11.49 5.50 21.91
N ARG A 586 11.59 4.72 20.83
CA ARG A 586 10.59 4.70 19.75
C ARG A 586 9.23 4.18 20.22
N GLU A 587 9.23 3.17 21.09
CA GLU A 587 8.02 2.55 21.65
C GLU A 587 7.37 3.38 22.76
N GLU A 588 8.06 4.38 23.32
CA GLU A 588 7.48 5.25 24.34
C GLU A 588 6.22 5.94 23.83
N ARG A 589 5.18 5.92 24.67
CA ARG A 589 3.95 6.65 24.38
C ARG A 589 4.24 8.15 24.45
N LYS A 590 3.98 8.83 23.34
CA LYS A 590 4.08 10.29 23.24
C LYS A 590 2.73 10.90 23.66
N ARG A 591 2.75 11.94 24.49
CA ARG A 591 1.53 12.58 25.01
C ARG A 591 1.07 13.76 24.16
N ASP A 592 2.01 14.46 23.56
CA ASP A 592 1.78 15.64 22.75
C ASP A 592 2.88 15.80 21.70
N HIS A 593 2.71 16.78 20.81
CA HIS A 593 3.66 17.09 19.76
C HIS A 593 5.08 17.42 20.28
N TRP A 594 5.21 18.06 21.44
CA TRP A 594 6.51 18.40 22.02
C TRP A 594 7.25 17.16 22.51
N GLU A 595 6.54 16.18 23.07
CA GLU A 595 7.15 14.89 23.39
C GLU A 595 7.58 14.13 22.14
N VAL A 596 6.78 14.17 21.06
CA VAL A 596 7.18 13.57 19.78
C VAL A 596 8.53 14.15 19.33
N LEU A 597 8.64 15.48 19.27
CA LEU A 597 9.90 16.16 18.92
C LEU A 597 11.03 15.75 19.85
N ALA A 598 10.81 15.80 21.16
CA ALA A 598 11.84 15.50 22.14
C ALA A 598 12.36 14.06 22.01
N TYR A 599 11.48 13.07 21.82
CA TYR A 599 11.90 11.69 21.56
C TYR A 599 12.64 11.54 20.22
N THR A 600 12.19 12.22 19.17
CA THR A 600 12.90 12.26 17.87
C THR A 600 14.33 12.77 18.03
N TYR A 601 14.57 13.81 18.83
CA TYR A 601 15.93 14.27 19.15
C TYR A 601 16.73 13.29 20.03
N LEU A 602 16.07 12.52 20.91
CA LEU A 602 16.74 11.47 21.68
C LEU A 602 17.22 10.33 20.77
N GLU A 603 16.45 9.96 19.74
CA GLU A 603 16.87 8.99 18.73
C GLU A 603 18.14 9.46 17.99
N ARG A 604 18.20 10.74 17.61
CA ARG A 604 19.42 11.36 17.05
C ARG A 604 20.61 11.26 18.01
N ASP A 605 20.37 11.53 19.29
CA ASP A 605 21.40 11.47 20.31
C ASP A 605 21.92 10.04 20.52
N VAL A 606 21.09 9.00 20.35
CA VAL A 606 21.55 7.60 20.33
C VAL A 606 22.49 7.34 19.16
N TRP A 607 22.19 7.81 17.94
CA TRP A 607 23.11 7.68 16.80
C TRP A 607 24.45 8.36 17.05
N HIS A 608 24.44 9.56 17.64
CA HIS A 608 25.66 10.24 18.05
C HIS A 608 26.46 9.43 19.06
N VAL A 609 25.80 8.90 20.10
CA VAL A 609 26.44 8.08 21.13
C VAL A 609 27.07 6.82 20.52
N LYS A 610 26.36 6.10 19.66
CA LYS A 610 26.87 4.92 18.93
C LYS A 610 28.16 5.26 18.16
N ARG A 611 28.14 6.36 17.40
CA ARG A 611 29.28 6.81 16.59
C ARG A 611 30.49 7.19 17.44
N GLU A 612 30.29 7.99 18.49
CA GLU A 612 31.38 8.45 19.35
C GLU A 612 31.98 7.33 20.21
N LEU A 613 31.15 6.41 20.72
CA LEU A 613 31.65 5.23 21.44
C LEU A 613 32.50 4.36 20.51
N THR A 614 32.03 4.12 19.28
CA THR A 614 32.80 3.35 18.29
C THR A 614 34.12 4.04 17.97
N ARG A 615 34.13 5.36 17.79
CA ARG A 615 35.35 6.16 17.55
C ARG A 615 36.34 6.06 18.72
N LYS A 616 35.87 6.14 19.98
CA LYS A 616 36.72 5.96 21.17
C LYS A 616 37.24 4.53 21.28
N ALA A 617 36.40 3.53 21.01
CA ALA A 617 36.80 2.12 21.01
C ALA A 617 37.93 1.83 20.01
N LEU A 618 37.88 2.45 18.84
CA LEU A 618 38.94 2.32 17.83
C LEU A 618 40.29 2.90 18.26
N GLN A 619 40.33 3.89 19.16
CA GLN A 619 41.61 4.41 19.69
C GLN A 619 42.32 3.40 20.60
N VAL A 620 41.59 2.39 21.08
CA VAL A 620 42.12 1.35 21.94
C VAL A 620 42.25 -0.01 21.23
N TRP A 621 41.77 -0.09 19.98
CA TRP A 621 41.74 -1.28 19.14
C TRP A 621 43.06 -1.53 18.39
N ASP A 622 43.38 -2.80 18.17
CA ASP A 622 44.43 -3.28 17.27
C ASP A 622 43.85 -4.43 16.42
N VAL A 623 44.27 -4.56 15.18
CA VAL A 623 43.61 -5.39 14.15
C VAL A 623 43.62 -6.88 14.51
N ASP A 624 44.60 -7.31 15.31
CA ASP A 624 44.73 -8.70 15.77
C ASP A 624 43.95 -9.00 17.07
N MET A 625 43.19 -8.03 17.60
CA MET A 625 42.41 -8.22 18.83
C MET A 625 41.10 -8.99 18.58
N ASP A 626 40.71 -9.82 19.54
CA ASP A 626 39.36 -10.40 19.57
C ASP A 626 38.34 -9.33 20.00
N PRO A 627 37.28 -9.04 19.21
CA PRO A 627 36.24 -8.09 19.60
C PRO A 627 35.57 -8.42 20.94
N MET A 628 35.63 -9.69 21.37
CA MET A 628 35.11 -10.12 22.68
C MET A 628 35.91 -9.55 23.85
N ASP A 629 37.20 -9.24 23.66
CA ASP A 629 38.06 -8.66 24.70
C ASP A 629 37.85 -7.13 24.86
N LEU A 630 36.98 -6.53 24.03
CA LEU A 630 36.83 -5.08 23.94
C LEU A 630 36.37 -4.45 25.27
N GLU A 631 35.47 -5.09 26.02
CA GLU A 631 34.99 -4.58 27.31
C GLU A 631 36.14 -4.53 28.34
N ASP A 632 36.87 -5.64 28.51
CA ASP A 632 37.97 -5.75 29.48
C ASP A 632 39.11 -4.76 29.15
N ARG A 633 39.37 -4.52 27.86
CA ARG A 633 40.39 -3.59 27.40
C ARG A 633 39.95 -2.12 27.53
N LEU A 634 38.70 -1.81 27.24
CA LEU A 634 38.12 -0.50 27.54
C LEU A 634 38.15 -0.24 29.05
N ALA A 635 37.87 -1.25 29.88
CA ALA A 635 37.96 -1.15 31.33
C ALA A 635 39.41 -0.94 31.80
N ALA A 636 40.39 -1.54 31.11
CA ALA A 636 41.80 -1.39 31.46
C ALA A 636 42.36 0.01 31.12
N LYS A 637 42.00 0.59 29.97
CA LYS A 637 42.47 1.92 29.55
C LYS A 637 41.62 3.06 30.10
N GLU A 638 40.30 2.87 30.18
CA GLU A 638 39.32 3.87 30.59
C GLU A 638 38.34 3.28 31.65
N PRO A 639 38.82 2.89 32.85
CA PRO A 639 38.00 2.17 33.83
C PRO A 639 36.75 2.93 34.29
N TRP A 640 36.84 4.26 34.32
CA TRP A 640 35.74 5.14 34.69
C TRP A 640 34.60 5.11 33.66
N MET A 641 34.92 4.88 32.39
CA MET A 641 33.94 4.80 31.31
C MET A 641 33.11 3.52 31.45
N VAL A 642 33.76 2.36 31.60
CA VAL A 642 33.05 1.06 31.78
C VAL A 642 32.26 1.03 33.08
N GLY A 643 32.81 1.54 34.19
CA GLY A 643 32.09 1.59 35.48
C GLY A 643 30.81 2.42 35.43
N ARG A 644 30.85 3.62 34.83
CA ARG A 644 29.65 4.47 34.69
C ARG A 644 28.67 3.98 33.62
N LEU A 645 29.15 3.29 32.59
CA LEU A 645 28.30 2.62 31.61
C LEU A 645 27.54 1.45 32.25
N GLY A 646 28.17 0.72 33.18
CA GLY A 646 27.51 -0.26 34.04
C GLY A 646 26.43 0.35 34.95
N GLU A 647 26.69 1.53 35.53
CA GLU A 647 25.68 2.26 36.33
C GLU A 647 24.47 2.69 35.49
N LEU A 648 24.71 3.14 34.25
CA LEU A 648 23.64 3.51 33.34
C LEU A 648 22.80 2.30 32.92
N ARG A 649 23.46 1.17 32.62
CA ARG A 649 22.79 -0.11 32.36
C ARG A 649 21.87 -0.50 33.52
N GLY A 650 22.38 -0.45 34.76
CA GLY A 650 21.56 -0.69 35.95
C GLY A 650 20.41 0.32 36.10
N TRP A 651 20.57 1.57 35.68
CA TRP A 651 19.51 2.57 35.72
C TRP A 651 18.36 2.28 34.75
N ILE A 652 18.69 1.82 33.55
CA ILE A 652 17.72 1.46 32.51
C ILE A 652 17.03 0.13 32.83
N GLU A 653 17.78 -0.86 33.29
CA GLU A 653 17.29 -2.24 33.49
C GLU A 653 16.68 -2.46 34.88
N GLU A 654 17.35 -2.04 35.96
CA GLU A 654 16.94 -2.39 37.32
C GLU A 654 15.94 -1.39 37.91
N LYS A 655 16.00 -0.12 37.48
CA LYS A 655 15.15 0.95 38.04
C LYS A 655 13.92 1.27 37.19
N GLY A 656 13.76 0.63 36.03
CA GLY A 656 12.62 0.81 35.14
C GLY A 656 12.40 2.27 34.73
N ALA A 657 13.47 3.06 34.62
CA ALA A 657 13.41 4.49 34.35
C ALA A 657 12.92 4.72 32.92
N ARG A 658 11.61 4.98 32.77
CA ARG A 658 10.92 5.24 31.51
C ARG A 658 10.40 6.67 31.45
N GLY A 659 10.06 7.10 30.25
CA GLY A 659 9.55 8.44 29.98
C GLY A 659 10.64 9.46 29.69
N LEU A 660 10.21 10.58 29.10
CA LEU A 660 11.09 11.54 28.44
C LEU A 660 12.22 12.05 29.35
N ALA A 661 11.90 12.45 30.58
CA ALA A 661 12.89 12.97 31.52
C ALA A 661 14.00 11.96 31.85
N ALA A 662 13.65 10.68 31.97
CA ALA A 662 14.62 9.63 32.25
C ALA A 662 15.58 9.47 31.07
N TRP A 663 15.04 9.30 29.86
CA TRP A 663 15.84 9.14 28.65
C TRP A 663 16.73 10.36 28.36
N THR A 664 16.22 11.57 28.56
CA THR A 664 17.03 12.80 28.42
C THR A 664 18.21 12.82 29.38
N VAL A 665 18.00 12.49 30.66
CA VAL A 665 19.10 12.46 31.65
C VAL A 665 20.11 11.36 31.31
N ALA A 666 19.63 10.18 30.92
CA ALA A 666 20.46 9.04 30.55
C ALA A 666 21.37 9.37 29.36
N LEU A 667 20.80 9.84 28.24
CA LEU A 667 21.55 10.16 27.03
C LEU A 667 22.46 11.37 27.20
N ARG A 668 22.03 12.39 27.96
CA ARG A 668 22.90 13.53 28.27
C ARG A 668 24.13 13.10 29.07
N ARG A 669 23.97 12.22 30.06
CA ARG A 669 25.11 11.68 30.82
C ARG A 669 26.06 10.89 29.92
N LEU A 670 25.53 10.06 29.01
CA LEU A 670 26.35 9.36 28.01
C LEU A 670 27.16 10.34 27.16
N ARG A 671 26.53 11.40 26.65
CA ARG A 671 27.20 12.40 25.82
C ARG A 671 28.27 13.18 26.59
N GLU A 672 28.00 13.58 27.83
CA GLU A 672 28.98 14.25 28.69
C GLU A 672 30.20 13.37 28.99
N MET A 673 30.06 12.05 28.98
CA MET A 673 31.18 11.10 29.11
C MET A 673 31.99 10.92 27.82
N LEU A 674 31.43 11.31 26.68
CA LEU A 674 32.04 11.15 25.37
C LEU A 674 32.86 12.37 24.94
N VAL A 675 32.63 13.53 25.55
CA VAL A 675 33.51 14.71 25.52
C VAL A 675 34.70 14.47 26.44
#